data_AF-A0A7W7YQ73-F1
#
_entry.id   AF-A0A7W7YQ73-F1
#
_cell.length_a   1.000
_cell.length_b   1.000
_cell.length_c   1.000
_cell.angle_alpha   90.00
_cell.angle_beta   90.00
_cell.angle_gamma   90.00
#
_symmetry.space_group_name_H-M   'P 1'
#
loop_
_entity.id
_entity.type
_entity.pdbx_description
1 polymer ?
#
loop_
_entity_poly.entity_id
_entity_poly.type
_entity_poly.pdbx_seq_one_letter_code
_entity_poly.pdbx_strand_id
1 'polypeptide(L)'
;MRTLCSVAFVILFILPVRGEPSGQEITARQDRSRILTAAKEALKMAPVSITQHRSPLSEGRPNEFFSMSDYYWPDPEKPDGKPYVMRDGQSNPGNFNQHRETLMAMRDATSALAAAFALTRDERYAKKAVEMLKVFFLDEETRMHPSLDHAQAIVGKATPDRGTGLIDSLHLVEVPLAVLTLRPSKAMEPAIFDGLRQWFADYTSWFVSNSKGKNEAKAKNNHAVAYWFQVAAFATLTEDKKLLDECRRQFKEVFVTVQMATDGGFPLELGRTKPYAYSIFQLDNMTGLCQLLSNESDNLWTFTTPDGKCMEKAVAYLYPYLADKSSWPLKPDVNAWEGWPVRQPSLLFGGIAFHEDNYLKLWRDLKPDPTDFEIRRNNAITQPLLWTTLFDHSSATPSPKKIRAHHVFQPNQKVIFEDDFHSDSIDRWNISEDDRYALPTPSPERIQVVDAPDLPEGAKAVRFVVKRAPNSFRSEISLPHEEGFQERWYAARILIPEDWIFDPSKASDIVLQWHGIPGNWKPTHPNLAIYVANDRWSINQSYGSPQQGPTRHSEHLEETVSRGQWVSWIIHAKWSPGAEGFLQIWKDGKLVFDRSGPNVYGSIGVEYTPYMKTGIYRPEWHTDTDNKRQAFEAEKTDITSKTVYVTDIKIGSGKASLKDFIVPAKP
;
A
#
# COMPACT_ATOMS: atom_id res chain seq x y z
N MET A 1 70.87 6.45 12.46
CA MET A 1 69.99 6.24 11.28
C MET A 1 69.14 4.99 11.50
N ARG A 2 67.91 5.15 12.01
CA ARG A 2 66.82 4.17 11.86
C ARG A 2 65.52 4.96 11.81
N THR A 3 64.88 4.90 10.65
CA THR A 3 63.64 5.58 10.27
C THR A 3 62.46 4.81 10.87
N LEU A 4 61.55 5.48 11.59
CA LEU A 4 60.24 4.93 11.94
C LEU A 4 59.18 5.64 11.09
N CYS A 5 58.55 4.87 10.19
CA CYS A 5 57.34 5.27 9.49
C CYS A 5 56.15 5.23 10.45
N SER A 6 55.46 6.35 10.61
CA SER A 6 54.15 6.41 11.24
C SER A 6 53.07 6.21 10.17
N VAL A 7 52.34 5.10 10.26
CA VAL A 7 51.15 4.84 9.45
C VAL A 7 49.98 5.64 10.04
N ALA A 8 49.44 6.58 9.26
CA ALA A 8 48.22 7.30 9.60
C ALA A 8 47.01 6.41 9.34
N PHE A 9 46.30 6.02 10.40
CA PHE A 9 44.97 5.41 10.30
C PHE A 9 43.95 6.51 9.98
N VAL A 10 43.45 6.56 8.75
CA VAL A 10 42.25 7.33 8.41
C VAL A 10 41.06 6.51 8.89
N ILE A 11 40.45 6.94 9.99
CA ILE A 11 39.16 6.42 10.45
C ILE A 11 38.10 7.00 9.52
N LEU A 12 37.63 6.19 8.56
CA LEU A 12 36.43 6.48 7.79
C LEU A 12 35.24 6.42 8.76
N PHE A 13 34.66 7.57 9.10
CA PHE A 13 33.34 7.61 9.73
C PHE A 13 32.30 7.17 8.69
N ILE A 14 31.94 5.89 8.70
CA ILE A 14 30.71 5.42 8.06
C ILE A 14 29.57 6.02 8.88
N LEU A 15 28.99 7.12 8.40
CA LEU A 15 27.71 7.58 8.91
C LEU A 15 26.70 6.46 8.67
N PRO A 16 25.96 5.98 9.69
CA PRO A 16 24.93 4.99 9.46
C PRO A 16 23.89 5.60 8.54
N VAL A 17 23.60 4.92 7.43
CA VAL A 17 22.39 5.18 6.64
C VAL A 17 21.23 5.08 7.63
N ARG A 18 20.58 6.21 7.94
CA ARG A 18 19.39 6.20 8.79
C ARG A 18 18.33 5.41 8.02
N GLY A 19 17.88 4.30 8.59
CA GLY A 19 16.70 3.59 8.07
C GLY A 19 15.48 4.52 8.04
N GLU A 20 14.48 4.16 7.24
CA GLU A 20 13.21 4.86 7.24
C GLU A 20 12.60 4.89 8.66
N PRO A 21 11.97 6.01 9.05
CA PRO A 21 11.44 6.15 10.39
C PRO A 21 10.30 5.15 10.62
N SER A 22 10.28 4.51 11.79
CA SER A 22 9.19 3.58 12.14
C SER A 22 7.84 4.27 12.22
N GLY A 23 6.75 3.50 12.15
CA GLY A 23 5.40 4.04 12.35
C GLY A 23 5.27 4.77 13.69
N GLN A 24 5.91 4.24 14.74
CA GLN A 24 6.00 4.88 16.05
C GLN A 24 6.71 6.23 15.98
N GLU A 25 7.86 6.32 15.31
CA GLU A 25 8.62 7.58 15.20
C GLU A 25 7.86 8.65 14.42
N ILE A 26 7.21 8.26 13.32
CA ILE A 26 6.36 9.16 12.51
C ILE A 26 5.24 9.73 13.39
N THR A 27 4.51 8.85 14.08
CA THR A 27 3.35 9.24 14.89
C THR A 27 3.77 10.06 16.10
N ALA A 28 4.81 9.64 16.81
CA ALA A 28 5.33 10.36 17.96
C ALA A 28 5.81 11.77 17.58
N ARG A 29 6.49 11.93 16.43
CA ARG A 29 6.94 13.24 15.95
C ARG A 29 5.77 14.20 15.72
N GLN A 30 4.67 13.72 15.14
CA GLN A 30 3.50 14.54 14.86
C GLN A 30 2.67 14.83 16.12
N ASP A 31 2.37 13.81 16.92
CA ASP A 31 1.31 13.88 17.93
C ASP A 31 1.82 14.10 19.36
N ARG A 32 3.14 14.12 19.62
CA ARG A 32 3.68 14.23 21.00
C ARG A 32 3.05 15.36 21.82
N SER A 33 2.94 16.56 21.26
CA SER A 33 2.39 17.71 21.99
C SER A 33 0.89 17.57 22.27
N ARG A 34 0.13 17.06 21.29
CA ARG A 34 -1.31 16.78 21.40
C ARG A 34 -1.57 15.73 22.48
N ILE A 35 -0.86 14.61 22.43
CA ILE A 35 -0.95 13.51 23.40
C ILE A 35 -0.68 14.01 24.82
N LEU A 36 0.42 14.73 25.02
CA LEU A 36 0.79 15.24 26.33
C LEU A 36 -0.22 16.28 26.86
N THR A 37 -0.86 17.04 25.98
CA THR A 37 -1.93 17.98 26.36
C THR A 37 -3.17 17.23 26.82
N ALA A 38 -3.66 16.27 26.02
CA ALA A 38 -4.80 15.44 26.38
C ALA A 38 -4.56 14.66 27.68
N ALA A 39 -3.37 14.07 27.86
CA ALA A 39 -3.00 13.35 29.07
C ALA A 39 -2.97 14.25 30.32
N LYS A 40 -2.51 15.51 30.19
CA LYS A 40 -2.54 16.47 31.31
C LYS A 40 -3.96 16.84 31.73
N GLU A 41 -4.90 16.93 30.80
CA GLU A 41 -6.31 17.13 31.14
C GLU A 41 -6.90 15.86 31.77
N ALA A 42 -6.59 14.68 31.22
CA ALA A 42 -7.00 13.41 31.79
C ALA A 42 -6.48 13.19 33.23
N LEU A 43 -5.29 13.70 33.57
CA LEU A 43 -4.76 13.65 34.94
C LEU A 43 -5.67 14.36 35.97
N LYS A 44 -6.42 15.38 35.54
CA LYS A 44 -7.32 16.16 36.40
C LYS A 44 -8.70 15.53 36.51
N MET A 45 -9.05 14.59 35.64
CA MET A 45 -10.37 13.96 35.63
C MET A 45 -10.54 13.00 36.82
N ALA A 46 -11.72 13.04 37.42
CA ALA A 46 -12.17 11.94 38.28
C ALA A 46 -12.42 10.69 37.40
N PRO A 47 -12.19 9.47 37.92
CA PRO A 47 -12.64 8.26 37.24
C PRO A 47 -14.15 8.32 36.94
N VAL A 48 -14.51 7.97 35.71
CA VAL A 48 -15.91 7.95 35.26
C VAL A 48 -16.42 6.51 35.23
N SER A 49 -17.73 6.33 35.37
CA SER A 49 -18.40 5.03 35.24
C SER A 49 -19.82 5.23 34.74
N ILE A 50 -20.33 4.25 33.99
CA ILE A 50 -21.72 4.28 33.51
C ILE A 50 -22.74 4.34 34.66
N THR A 51 -22.38 3.89 35.86
CA THR A 51 -23.29 3.91 37.03
C THR A 51 -23.61 5.33 37.52
N GLN A 52 -22.86 6.34 37.06
CA GLN A 52 -23.10 7.76 37.34
C GLN A 52 -24.34 8.31 36.62
N HIS A 53 -24.86 7.56 35.64
CA HIS A 53 -26.01 7.96 34.84
C HIS A 53 -27.02 6.82 34.78
N ARG A 54 -28.32 7.16 34.73
CA ARG A 54 -29.36 6.15 34.54
C ARG A 54 -30.48 6.70 33.69
N SER A 55 -30.78 5.99 32.61
CA SER A 55 -31.97 6.27 31.81
C SER A 55 -33.22 5.78 32.55
N PRO A 56 -34.32 6.56 32.59
CA PRO A 56 -35.60 6.08 33.10
C PRO A 56 -36.21 4.98 32.22
N LEU A 57 -35.68 4.80 30.99
CA LEU A 57 -36.10 3.75 30.05
C LEU A 57 -35.31 2.44 30.22
N SER A 58 -34.28 2.41 31.07
CA SER A 58 -33.47 1.21 31.26
C SER A 58 -34.15 0.23 32.20
N GLU A 59 -34.33 -1.00 31.73
CA GLU A 59 -34.80 -2.15 32.52
C GLU A 59 -33.64 -2.87 33.24
N GLY A 60 -32.40 -2.51 32.90
CA GLY A 60 -31.19 -3.12 33.46
C GLY A 60 -30.80 -2.58 34.85
N ARG A 61 -29.85 -3.28 35.47
CA ARG A 61 -29.16 -2.86 36.69
C ARG A 61 -28.29 -1.62 36.44
N PRO A 62 -27.89 -0.86 37.50
CA PRO A 62 -27.08 0.36 37.33
C PRO A 62 -25.77 0.16 36.57
N ASN A 63 -25.19 -1.04 36.64
CA ASN A 63 -23.95 -1.41 35.96
C ASN A 63 -24.15 -1.99 34.55
N GLU A 64 -25.38 -2.04 34.03
CA GLU A 64 -25.66 -2.55 32.69
C GLU A 64 -25.74 -1.40 31.68
N PHE A 65 -25.06 -1.56 30.55
CA PHE A 65 -25.02 -0.52 29.52
C PHE A 65 -26.38 -0.36 28.84
N PHE A 66 -26.86 0.89 28.74
CA PHE A 66 -28.10 1.25 28.08
C PHE A 66 -27.86 2.32 27.03
N SER A 67 -28.53 2.17 25.89
CA SER A 67 -28.56 3.20 24.85
C SER A 67 -29.84 3.11 24.03
N MET A 68 -30.12 4.16 23.26
CA MET A 68 -31.28 4.22 22.36
C MET A 68 -30.83 4.12 20.91
N SER A 69 -31.72 3.60 20.05
CA SER A 69 -31.42 3.55 18.61
C SER A 69 -31.34 4.95 18.01
N ASP A 70 -30.26 5.24 17.29
CA ASP A 70 -29.96 6.61 16.86
C ASP A 70 -30.98 7.18 15.91
N TYR A 71 -31.45 6.36 14.99
CA TYR A 71 -32.30 6.81 13.88
C TYR A 71 -33.79 6.63 14.17
N TYR A 72 -34.20 6.36 15.40
CA TYR A 72 -35.61 6.18 15.76
C TYR A 72 -36.17 7.44 16.40
N TRP A 73 -37.25 7.96 15.81
CA TRP A 73 -37.89 9.23 16.18
C TRP A 73 -39.35 9.03 16.58
N PRO A 74 -39.95 9.92 17.38
CA PRO A 74 -41.39 9.94 17.59
C PRO A 74 -42.15 9.91 16.26
N ASP A 75 -43.16 9.04 16.18
CA ASP A 75 -44.03 8.92 15.01
C ASP A 75 -45.01 10.11 14.96
N PRO A 76 -44.88 11.05 14.00
CA PRO A 76 -45.77 12.22 13.93
C PRO A 76 -47.23 11.84 13.64
N GLU A 77 -47.49 10.63 13.13
CA GLU A 77 -48.83 10.13 12.83
C GLU A 77 -49.56 9.56 14.06
N LYS A 78 -48.91 9.56 15.24
CA LYS A 78 -49.43 8.95 16.48
C LYS A 78 -49.56 10.00 17.60
N PRO A 79 -50.70 10.05 18.32
CA PRO A 79 -50.92 11.04 19.39
C PRO A 79 -49.87 11.01 20.52
N ASP A 80 -49.31 9.84 20.80
CA ASP A 80 -48.27 9.63 21.82
C ASP A 80 -46.86 9.48 21.23
N GLY A 81 -46.73 9.64 19.91
CA GLY A 81 -45.47 9.52 19.17
C GLY A 81 -44.90 8.10 19.13
N LYS A 82 -45.66 7.05 19.48
CA LYS A 82 -45.14 5.69 19.64
C LYS A 82 -45.86 4.67 18.72
N PRO A 83 -45.17 3.57 18.33
CA PRO A 83 -43.74 3.32 18.55
C PRO A 83 -42.87 4.25 17.70
N TYR A 84 -41.64 4.51 18.14
CA TYR A 84 -40.72 5.32 17.33
C TYR A 84 -40.47 4.68 15.95
N VAL A 85 -40.23 5.51 14.94
CA VAL A 85 -40.04 5.16 13.52
C VAL A 85 -38.64 5.52 13.02
N MET A 86 -38.10 4.72 12.10
CA MET A 86 -36.74 4.87 11.59
C MET A 86 -36.62 6.02 10.58
N ARG A 87 -35.58 6.85 10.70
CA ARG A 87 -35.15 7.89 9.75
C ARG A 87 -33.64 7.75 9.50
N ASP A 88 -33.27 7.04 8.46
CA ASP A 88 -31.85 6.72 8.19
C ASP A 88 -30.96 7.98 8.15
N GLY A 89 -29.79 7.89 8.78
CA GLY A 89 -28.78 8.95 8.82
C GLY A 89 -29.09 10.13 9.75
N GLN A 90 -30.30 10.23 10.28
CA GLN A 90 -30.75 11.35 11.12
C GLN A 90 -30.76 10.93 12.59
N SER A 91 -29.71 11.27 13.33
CA SER A 91 -29.57 10.97 14.75
C SER A 91 -30.58 11.77 15.58
N ASN A 92 -31.34 11.08 16.44
CA ASN A 92 -32.33 11.69 17.33
C ASN A 92 -31.64 12.37 18.53
N PRO A 93 -31.70 13.71 18.66
CA PRO A 93 -31.07 14.43 19.76
C PRO A 93 -31.76 14.16 21.11
N GLY A 94 -32.98 13.62 21.11
CA GLY A 94 -33.71 13.23 22.33
C GLY A 94 -33.29 11.88 22.90
N ASN A 95 -32.29 11.21 22.32
CA ASN A 95 -31.79 9.94 22.82
C ASN A 95 -30.98 10.10 24.11
N PHE A 96 -31.10 9.13 25.01
CA PHE A 96 -30.16 8.94 26.11
C PHE A 96 -28.81 8.47 25.54
N ASN A 97 -27.79 9.32 25.65
CA ASN A 97 -26.43 9.08 25.13
C ASN A 97 -25.37 8.99 26.24
N GLN A 98 -25.74 9.22 27.50
CA GLN A 98 -24.79 9.40 28.59
C GLN A 98 -23.85 8.21 28.74
N HIS A 99 -24.33 6.96 28.61
CA HIS A 99 -23.42 5.80 28.69
C HIS A 99 -22.40 5.74 27.53
N ARG A 100 -22.79 6.14 26.31
CA ARG A 100 -21.86 6.25 25.17
C ARG A 100 -20.84 7.36 25.41
N GLU A 101 -21.29 8.50 25.92
CA GLU A 101 -20.42 9.63 26.28
C GLU A 101 -19.43 9.24 27.38
N THR A 102 -19.88 8.52 28.42
CA THR A 102 -19.01 8.03 29.50
C THR A 102 -18.00 7.00 28.98
N LEU A 103 -18.41 6.08 28.11
CA LEU A 103 -17.52 5.10 27.49
C LEU A 103 -16.46 5.80 26.63
N MET A 104 -16.85 6.75 25.78
CA MET A 104 -15.90 7.56 25.00
C MET A 104 -14.97 8.38 25.90
N ALA A 105 -15.48 9.01 26.95
CA ALA A 105 -14.65 9.80 27.88
C ALA A 105 -13.62 8.94 28.63
N MET A 106 -14.02 7.73 29.07
CA MET A 106 -13.10 6.76 29.66
C MET A 106 -12.04 6.31 28.66
N ARG A 107 -12.43 5.98 27.43
CA ARG A 107 -11.52 5.59 26.35
C ARG A 107 -10.54 6.71 26.01
N ASP A 108 -11.04 7.93 25.76
CA ASP A 108 -10.22 9.09 25.40
C ASP A 108 -9.17 9.37 26.49
N ALA A 109 -9.58 9.34 27.77
CA ALA A 109 -8.69 9.59 28.90
C ALA A 109 -7.64 8.49 29.09
N THR A 110 -8.06 7.22 29.15
CA THR A 110 -7.15 6.09 29.40
C THR A 110 -6.16 5.89 28.25
N SER A 111 -6.61 6.02 26.99
CA SER A 111 -5.74 5.96 25.81
C SER A 111 -4.73 7.10 25.78
N ALA A 112 -5.15 8.35 26.07
CA ALA A 112 -4.23 9.49 26.10
C ALA A 112 -3.15 9.33 27.19
N LEU A 113 -3.55 8.88 28.38
CA LEU A 113 -2.62 8.60 29.48
C LEU A 113 -1.64 7.47 29.13
N ALA A 114 -2.12 6.38 28.52
CA ALA A 114 -1.27 5.28 28.07
C ALA A 114 -0.28 5.72 26.98
N ALA A 115 -0.73 6.52 26.01
CA ALA A 115 0.13 7.07 24.96
C ALA A 115 1.19 8.02 25.55
N ALA A 116 0.82 8.86 26.53
CA ALA A 116 1.77 9.70 27.24
C ALA A 116 2.81 8.89 28.03
N PHE A 117 2.39 7.80 28.68
CA PHE A 117 3.31 6.85 29.31
C PHE A 117 4.26 6.21 28.29
N ALA A 118 3.77 5.81 27.10
CA ALA A 118 4.63 5.27 26.04
C ALA A 118 5.71 6.29 25.59
N LEU A 119 5.35 7.57 25.51
CA LEU A 119 6.24 8.66 25.05
C LEU A 119 7.28 9.13 26.09
N THR A 120 6.99 8.95 27.38
CA THR A 120 7.72 9.62 28.48
C THR A 120 8.22 8.67 29.56
N ARG A 121 7.60 7.48 29.68
CA ARG A 121 7.77 6.55 30.79
C ARG A 121 7.43 7.15 32.16
N ASP A 122 6.67 8.25 32.21
CA ASP A 122 6.24 8.89 33.45
C ASP A 122 5.08 8.11 34.09
N GLU A 123 5.37 7.50 35.24
CA GLU A 123 4.44 6.66 36.01
C GLU A 123 3.18 7.40 36.49
N ARG A 124 3.17 8.73 36.54
CA ARG A 124 1.96 9.48 36.91
C ARG A 124 0.82 9.24 35.93
N TYR A 125 1.15 9.19 34.63
CA TYR A 125 0.14 8.91 33.60
C TYR A 125 -0.37 7.47 33.72
N ALA A 126 0.54 6.51 33.88
CA ALA A 126 0.17 5.10 34.02
C ALA A 126 -0.68 4.84 35.27
N LYS A 127 -0.29 5.40 36.42
CA LYS A 127 -1.06 5.30 37.67
C LYS A 127 -2.50 5.78 37.51
N LYS A 128 -2.69 6.95 36.87
CA LYS A 128 -4.03 7.49 36.65
C LYS A 128 -4.85 6.67 35.65
N ALA A 129 -4.21 6.17 34.59
CA ALA A 129 -4.88 5.30 33.62
C ALA A 129 -5.37 4.00 34.30
N VAL A 130 -4.51 3.36 35.08
CA VAL A 130 -4.85 2.13 35.82
C VAL A 130 -5.98 2.37 36.82
N GLU A 131 -5.96 3.49 37.55
CA GLU A 131 -7.05 3.90 38.45
C GLU A 131 -8.40 3.98 37.70
N MET A 132 -8.44 4.67 36.55
CA MET A 132 -9.65 4.79 35.74
C MET A 132 -10.13 3.44 35.19
N LEU A 133 -9.21 2.59 34.72
CA LEU A 133 -9.53 1.26 34.21
C LEU A 133 -10.11 0.36 35.31
N LYS A 134 -9.56 0.41 36.54
CA LYS A 134 -10.11 -0.33 37.69
C LYS A 134 -11.55 0.08 37.98
N VAL A 135 -11.81 1.38 38.09
CA VAL A 135 -13.16 1.91 38.38
C VAL A 135 -14.16 1.48 37.30
N PHE A 136 -13.76 1.53 36.03
CA PHE A 136 -14.68 1.23 34.94
C PHE A 136 -14.92 -0.28 34.71
N PHE A 137 -13.95 -1.15 35.00
CA PHE A 137 -14.03 -2.56 34.61
C PHE A 137 -14.00 -3.55 35.79
N LEU A 138 -13.40 -3.21 36.92
CA LEU A 138 -13.10 -4.17 37.99
C LEU A 138 -13.85 -3.89 39.29
N ASP A 139 -13.94 -2.63 39.70
CA ASP A 139 -14.53 -2.24 40.97
C ASP A 139 -16.03 -2.58 40.98
N GLU A 140 -16.49 -3.41 41.92
CA GLU A 140 -17.80 -4.07 41.84
C GLU A 140 -18.99 -3.09 41.77
N GLU A 141 -18.90 -1.97 42.49
CA GLU A 141 -19.94 -0.94 42.55
C GLU A 141 -20.05 -0.10 41.27
N THR A 142 -18.98 -0.02 40.48
CA THR A 142 -18.87 0.90 39.34
C THR A 142 -18.55 0.21 38.02
N ARG A 143 -18.15 -1.07 38.02
CA ARG A 143 -17.76 -1.76 36.80
C ARG A 143 -18.92 -1.84 35.82
N MET A 144 -18.66 -1.60 34.54
CA MET A 144 -19.58 -1.96 33.48
C MET A 144 -19.70 -3.48 33.42
N HIS A 145 -20.93 -4.00 33.44
CA HIS A 145 -21.18 -5.42 33.21
C HIS A 145 -20.77 -5.78 31.76
N PRO A 146 -20.07 -6.91 31.52
CA PRO A 146 -19.60 -7.29 30.18
C PRO A 146 -20.73 -7.82 29.30
N SER A 147 -21.74 -6.97 29.02
CA SER A 147 -22.81 -7.23 28.06
C SER A 147 -23.40 -5.94 27.48
N LEU A 148 -24.12 -6.07 26.37
CA LEU A 148 -24.93 -5.01 25.75
C LEU A 148 -26.41 -5.43 25.64
N ASP A 149 -26.92 -6.10 26.66
CA ASP A 149 -28.28 -6.63 26.67
C ASP A 149 -29.35 -5.54 26.53
N HIS A 150 -29.05 -4.30 26.94
CA HIS A 150 -29.96 -3.16 26.88
C HIS A 150 -29.53 -2.06 25.88
N ALA A 151 -28.67 -2.39 24.92
CA ALA A 151 -28.24 -1.45 23.88
C ALA A 151 -29.32 -1.24 22.79
N GLN A 152 -29.37 0.00 22.29
CA GLN A 152 -30.24 0.49 21.23
C GLN A 152 -31.72 0.13 21.37
N ALA A 153 -32.29 0.37 22.56
CA ALA A 153 -33.71 0.30 22.80
C ALA A 153 -34.50 1.22 21.84
N ILE A 154 -35.74 0.82 21.51
CA ILE A 154 -36.66 1.60 20.68
C ILE A 154 -37.90 1.90 21.51
N VAL A 155 -38.22 3.19 21.70
CA VAL A 155 -39.38 3.59 22.51
C VAL A 155 -40.68 3.06 21.88
N GLY A 156 -41.50 2.42 22.70
CA GLY A 156 -42.76 1.80 22.27
C GLY A 156 -42.61 0.43 21.61
N LYS A 157 -41.41 -0.18 21.63
CA LYS A 157 -41.18 -1.57 21.22
C LYS A 157 -40.40 -2.30 22.30
N ALA A 158 -40.59 -3.61 22.40
CA ALA A 158 -39.67 -4.45 23.18
C ALA A 158 -38.24 -4.27 22.63
N THR A 159 -37.25 -4.31 23.52
CA THR A 159 -35.84 -4.22 23.13
C THR A 159 -35.55 -5.31 22.08
N PRO A 160 -35.20 -4.93 20.84
CA PRO A 160 -35.06 -5.89 19.76
C PRO A 160 -33.86 -6.82 20.00
N ASP A 161 -34.01 -8.10 19.67
CA ASP A 161 -32.90 -9.06 19.55
C ASP A 161 -32.12 -8.82 18.24
N ARG A 162 -31.57 -7.61 18.11
CA ARG A 162 -30.80 -7.18 16.93
C ARG A 162 -29.36 -6.89 17.31
N GLY A 163 -28.46 -7.19 16.38
CA GLY A 163 -27.02 -6.98 16.52
C GLY A 163 -26.60 -5.51 16.51
N THR A 164 -27.36 -4.61 15.88
CA THR A 164 -26.88 -3.25 15.55
C THR A 164 -26.44 -2.41 16.75
N GLY A 165 -26.90 -2.75 17.96
CA GLY A 165 -26.48 -2.13 19.22
C GLY A 165 -25.04 -2.41 19.63
N LEU A 166 -24.41 -3.46 19.09
CA LEU A 166 -23.04 -3.82 19.41
C LEU A 166 -22.01 -2.81 18.89
N ILE A 167 -22.39 -1.96 17.94
CA ILE A 167 -21.54 -0.89 17.44
C ILE A 167 -21.30 0.22 18.48
N ASP A 168 -22.16 0.33 19.50
CA ASP A 168 -22.09 1.37 20.52
C ASP A 168 -20.84 1.23 21.42
N SER A 169 -20.29 0.03 21.52
CA SER A 169 -19.07 -0.27 22.26
C SER A 169 -17.82 -0.24 21.39
N LEU A 170 -17.91 0.15 20.11
CA LEU A 170 -16.78 0.15 19.18
C LEU A 170 -15.55 0.85 19.76
N HIS A 171 -15.72 1.94 20.51
CA HIS A 171 -14.62 2.67 21.13
C HIS A 171 -13.77 1.81 22.08
N LEU A 172 -14.30 0.72 22.63
CA LEU A 172 -13.53 -0.21 23.45
C LEU A 172 -12.35 -0.84 22.70
N VAL A 173 -12.28 -0.81 21.36
CA VAL A 173 -11.16 -1.39 20.59
C VAL A 173 -9.78 -0.82 20.98
N GLU A 174 -9.73 0.43 21.42
CA GLU A 174 -8.44 1.08 21.75
C GLU A 174 -7.99 0.77 23.18
N VAL A 175 -8.92 0.39 24.06
CA VAL A 175 -8.64 0.11 25.48
C VAL A 175 -7.71 -1.10 25.68
N PRO A 176 -7.87 -2.25 24.99
CA PRO A 176 -6.91 -3.34 24.98
C PRO A 176 -5.46 -2.89 24.72
N LEU A 177 -5.26 -1.99 23.76
CA LEU A 177 -3.93 -1.49 23.41
C LEU A 177 -3.35 -0.59 24.49
N ALA A 178 -4.20 0.23 25.13
CA ALA A 178 -3.80 1.00 26.30
C ALA A 178 -3.36 0.07 27.45
N VAL A 179 -4.13 -1.00 27.74
CA VAL A 179 -3.80 -2.00 28.77
C VAL A 179 -2.46 -2.68 28.49
N LEU A 180 -2.23 -3.14 27.25
CA LEU A 180 -0.97 -3.76 26.83
C LEU A 180 0.21 -2.80 26.96
N THR A 181 0.02 -1.53 26.56
CA THR A 181 1.05 -0.48 26.66
C THR A 181 1.43 -0.17 28.12
N LEU A 182 0.46 -0.26 29.03
CA LEU A 182 0.64 -0.01 30.46
C LEU A 182 1.22 -1.21 31.21
N ARG A 183 1.26 -2.42 30.62
CA ARG A 183 1.76 -3.66 31.27
C ARG A 183 3.13 -3.51 31.97
N PRO A 184 4.11 -2.75 31.45
CA PRO A 184 5.40 -2.56 32.13
C PRO A 184 5.38 -1.59 33.31
N SER A 185 4.30 -0.84 33.54
CA SER A 185 4.18 0.13 34.64
C SER A 185 4.09 -0.59 35.99
N LYS A 186 4.67 0.03 37.03
CA LYS A 186 4.52 -0.44 38.41
C LYS A 186 3.08 -0.35 38.93
N ALA A 187 2.25 0.53 38.36
CA ALA A 187 0.84 0.65 38.74
C ALA A 187 0.00 -0.51 38.20
N MET A 188 0.42 -1.16 37.12
CA MET A 188 -0.27 -2.32 36.54
C MET A 188 0.17 -3.59 37.25
N GLU A 189 -0.34 -3.80 38.47
CA GLU A 189 -0.11 -5.03 39.21
C GLU A 189 -0.67 -6.24 38.43
N PRO A 190 -0.04 -7.43 38.53
CA PRO A 190 -0.48 -8.62 37.80
C PRO A 190 -1.97 -8.93 37.98
N ALA A 191 -2.50 -8.81 39.20
CA ALA A 191 -3.91 -9.05 39.49
C ALA A 191 -4.85 -8.06 38.78
N ILE A 192 -4.43 -6.81 38.60
CA ILE A 192 -5.21 -5.79 37.87
C ILE A 192 -5.20 -6.15 36.37
N PHE A 193 -4.03 -6.47 35.81
CA PHE A 193 -3.92 -6.89 34.41
C PHE A 193 -4.77 -8.13 34.12
N ASP A 194 -4.67 -9.15 34.98
CA ASP A 194 -5.47 -10.37 34.85
C ASP A 194 -6.96 -10.12 35.00
N GLY A 195 -7.37 -9.24 35.92
CA GLY A 195 -8.77 -8.81 36.05
C GLY A 195 -9.29 -8.12 34.79
N LEU A 196 -8.53 -7.20 34.19
CA LEU A 196 -8.88 -6.53 32.95
C LEU A 196 -8.98 -7.53 31.79
N ARG A 197 -7.98 -8.42 31.67
CA ARG A 197 -7.95 -9.49 30.66
C ARG A 197 -9.17 -10.41 30.82
N GLN A 198 -9.53 -10.77 32.05
CA GLN A 198 -10.71 -11.60 32.31
C GLN A 198 -12.01 -10.89 31.93
N TRP A 199 -12.16 -9.60 32.26
CA TRP A 199 -13.34 -8.83 31.85
C TRP A 199 -13.52 -8.82 30.33
N PHE A 200 -12.43 -8.59 29.58
CA PHE A 200 -12.48 -8.65 28.11
C PHE A 200 -12.72 -10.06 27.58
N ALA A 201 -12.23 -11.11 28.26
CA ALA A 201 -12.53 -12.49 27.90
C ALA A 201 -14.01 -12.82 28.10
N ASP A 202 -14.59 -12.43 29.23
CA ASP A 202 -16.02 -12.60 29.54
C ASP A 202 -16.89 -11.83 28.54
N TYR A 203 -16.51 -10.58 28.25
CA TYR A 203 -17.20 -9.76 27.27
C TYR A 203 -17.13 -10.35 25.88
N THR A 204 -15.95 -10.79 25.43
CA THR A 204 -15.78 -11.44 24.13
C THR A 204 -16.61 -12.72 24.04
N SER A 205 -16.63 -13.54 25.11
CA SER A 205 -17.44 -14.75 25.18
C SER A 205 -18.93 -14.45 25.02
N TRP A 206 -19.45 -13.43 25.72
CA TRP A 206 -20.83 -12.95 25.52
C TRP A 206 -21.03 -12.44 24.08
N PHE A 207 -20.10 -11.63 23.57
CA PHE A 207 -20.16 -10.99 22.27
C PHE A 207 -20.24 -12.00 21.12
N VAL A 208 -19.52 -13.13 21.19
CA VAL A 208 -19.52 -14.16 20.13
C VAL A 208 -20.61 -15.22 20.29
N SER A 209 -21.10 -15.46 21.51
CA SER A 209 -22.06 -16.55 21.78
C SER A 209 -23.51 -16.10 21.80
N ASN A 210 -23.78 -14.83 22.15
CA ASN A 210 -25.12 -14.26 22.23
C ASN A 210 -25.78 -14.14 20.84
N SER A 211 -27.13 -14.21 20.79
CA SER A 211 -27.91 -14.08 19.55
C SER A 211 -27.65 -12.75 18.85
N LYS A 212 -27.59 -11.64 19.59
CA LYS A 212 -27.28 -10.30 19.04
C LYS A 212 -25.93 -10.27 18.36
N GLY A 213 -24.92 -10.84 19.02
CA GLY A 213 -23.57 -10.98 18.48
C GLY A 213 -23.51 -11.79 17.20
N LYS A 214 -24.12 -12.98 17.20
CA LYS A 214 -24.22 -13.85 16.01
C LYS A 214 -24.96 -13.18 14.86
N ASN A 215 -25.92 -12.30 15.14
CA ASN A 215 -26.64 -11.54 14.11
C ASN A 215 -25.75 -10.43 13.53
N GLU A 216 -25.04 -9.68 14.38
CA GLU A 216 -24.13 -8.60 13.94
C GLU A 216 -22.95 -9.15 13.12
N ALA A 217 -22.38 -10.27 13.54
CA ALA A 217 -21.28 -10.95 12.85
C ALA A 217 -21.62 -11.33 11.39
N LYS A 218 -22.92 -11.48 11.07
CA LYS A 218 -23.45 -11.85 9.75
C LYS A 218 -23.95 -10.65 8.94
N ALA A 219 -23.82 -9.42 9.47
CA ALA A 219 -24.16 -8.23 8.70
C ALA A 219 -23.34 -8.16 7.40
N LYS A 220 -23.88 -7.51 6.37
CA LYS A 220 -23.25 -7.46 5.05
C LYS A 220 -22.43 -6.19 4.80
N ASN A 221 -22.49 -5.25 5.73
CA ASN A 221 -21.95 -3.90 5.62
C ASN A 221 -21.02 -3.59 6.80
N ASN A 222 -20.76 -2.31 7.04
CA ASN A 222 -19.91 -1.80 8.13
C ASN A 222 -20.19 -2.35 9.53
N HIS A 223 -21.41 -2.81 9.84
CA HIS A 223 -21.69 -3.46 11.12
C HIS A 223 -20.86 -4.73 11.34
N ALA A 224 -20.65 -5.55 10.30
CA ALA A 224 -19.83 -6.75 10.43
C ALA A 224 -18.35 -6.39 10.63
N VAL A 225 -17.83 -5.41 9.90
CA VAL A 225 -16.43 -4.97 10.07
C VAL A 225 -16.22 -4.41 11.47
N ALA A 226 -17.13 -3.55 11.97
CA ALA A 226 -17.05 -3.01 13.32
C ALA A 226 -17.17 -4.10 14.41
N TYR A 227 -18.01 -5.11 14.20
CA TYR A 227 -18.10 -6.28 15.08
C TYR A 227 -16.77 -7.04 15.14
N TRP A 228 -16.23 -7.42 13.98
CA TRP A 228 -15.01 -8.22 13.92
C TRP A 228 -13.76 -7.43 14.33
N PHE A 229 -13.77 -6.11 14.18
CA PHE A 229 -12.74 -5.24 14.73
C PHE A 229 -12.73 -5.22 16.26
N GLN A 230 -13.90 -5.15 16.90
CA GLN A 230 -14.03 -5.35 18.35
C GLN A 230 -13.52 -6.72 18.80
N VAL A 231 -13.97 -7.79 18.15
CA VAL A 231 -13.51 -9.16 18.47
C VAL A 231 -11.99 -9.28 18.35
N ALA A 232 -11.39 -8.75 17.28
CA ALA A 232 -9.96 -8.80 17.08
C ALA A 232 -9.20 -8.05 18.19
N ALA A 233 -9.63 -6.83 18.53
CA ALA A 233 -9.01 -6.03 19.60
C ALA A 233 -9.06 -6.72 20.97
N PHE A 234 -10.20 -7.33 21.31
CA PHE A 234 -10.34 -8.03 22.59
C PHE A 234 -9.53 -9.33 22.60
N ALA A 235 -9.57 -10.09 21.48
CA ALA A 235 -8.79 -11.31 21.30
C ALA A 235 -7.28 -11.08 21.36
N THR A 236 -6.80 -9.91 20.94
CA THR A 236 -5.38 -9.51 21.09
C THR A 236 -4.98 -9.45 22.56
N LEU A 237 -5.76 -8.80 23.42
CA LEU A 237 -5.44 -8.70 24.86
C LEU A 237 -5.56 -10.05 25.56
N THR A 238 -6.53 -10.87 25.16
CA THR A 238 -6.75 -12.19 25.77
C THR A 238 -5.86 -13.29 25.17
N GLU A 239 -5.10 -12.95 24.13
CA GLU A 239 -4.23 -13.86 23.38
C GLU A 239 -4.98 -15.06 22.75
N ASP A 240 -6.25 -14.87 22.37
CA ASP A 240 -7.08 -15.89 21.73
C ASP A 240 -6.74 -16.04 20.24
N LYS A 241 -5.73 -16.87 19.97
CA LYS A 241 -5.24 -17.14 18.60
C LYS A 241 -6.33 -17.65 17.66
N LYS A 242 -7.27 -18.47 18.15
CA LYS A 242 -8.33 -19.06 17.32
C LYS A 242 -9.29 -17.98 16.83
N LEU A 243 -9.67 -17.05 17.71
CA LEU A 243 -10.50 -15.91 17.31
C LEU A 243 -9.74 -14.97 16.36
N LEU A 244 -8.45 -14.72 16.60
CA LEU A 244 -7.64 -13.90 15.69
C LEU A 244 -7.55 -14.52 14.29
N ASP A 245 -7.37 -15.84 14.18
CA ASP A 245 -7.35 -16.54 12.88
C ASP A 245 -8.71 -16.47 12.17
N GLU A 246 -9.81 -16.60 12.91
CA GLU A 246 -11.14 -16.41 12.35
C GLU A 246 -11.35 -14.95 11.88
N CYS A 247 -10.84 -13.95 12.61
CA CYS A 247 -10.87 -12.55 12.17
C CYS A 247 -10.09 -12.36 10.86
N ARG A 248 -8.92 -12.98 10.71
CA ARG A 248 -8.14 -12.96 9.45
C ARG A 248 -8.89 -13.60 8.30
N ARG A 249 -9.57 -14.72 8.56
CA ARG A 249 -10.41 -15.39 7.57
C ARG A 249 -11.56 -14.50 7.11
N GLN A 250 -12.29 -13.89 8.05
CA GLN A 250 -13.40 -12.96 7.74
C GLN A 250 -12.91 -11.74 6.94
N PHE A 251 -11.77 -11.18 7.31
CA PHE A 251 -11.14 -10.08 6.58
C PHE A 251 -10.90 -10.45 5.10
N LYS A 252 -10.21 -11.58 4.87
CA LYS A 252 -9.84 -12.02 3.52
C LYS A 252 -11.05 -12.47 2.70
N GLU A 253 -11.86 -13.38 3.25
CA GLU A 253 -12.92 -14.09 2.51
C GLU A 253 -14.23 -13.33 2.43
N VAL A 254 -14.49 -12.38 3.34
CA VAL A 254 -15.76 -11.64 3.37
C VAL A 254 -15.54 -10.16 3.10
N PHE A 255 -14.71 -9.47 3.88
CA PHE A 255 -14.66 -8.00 3.78
C PHE A 255 -13.96 -7.55 2.49
N VAL A 256 -12.77 -8.07 2.21
CA VAL A 256 -12.05 -7.76 0.97
C VAL A 256 -12.67 -8.47 -0.23
N THR A 257 -13.01 -9.76 -0.12
CA THR A 257 -13.49 -10.52 -1.29
C THR A 257 -14.93 -10.15 -1.68
N VAL A 258 -15.84 -9.99 -0.72
CA VAL A 258 -17.28 -9.88 -0.96
C VAL A 258 -17.82 -8.46 -0.79
N GLN A 259 -17.42 -7.74 0.26
CA GLN A 259 -17.98 -6.40 0.54
C GLN A 259 -17.33 -5.29 -0.30
N MET A 260 -16.04 -5.43 -0.64
CA MET A 260 -15.30 -4.46 -1.44
C MET A 260 -15.57 -4.64 -2.94
N ALA A 261 -15.71 -3.54 -3.67
CA ALA A 261 -15.72 -3.50 -5.13
C ALA A 261 -14.29 -3.53 -5.70
N THR A 262 -14.15 -3.82 -7.00
CA THR A 262 -12.84 -3.96 -7.66
C THR A 262 -12.04 -2.66 -7.76
N ASP A 263 -12.68 -1.51 -7.57
CA ASP A 263 -12.08 -0.17 -7.48
C ASP A 263 -11.64 0.20 -6.06
N GLY A 264 -11.96 -0.62 -5.05
CA GLY A 264 -11.66 -0.37 -3.64
C GLY A 264 -12.82 0.23 -2.83
N GLY A 265 -13.90 0.66 -3.48
CA GLY A 265 -15.08 1.21 -2.80
C GLY A 265 -15.91 0.13 -2.08
N PHE A 266 -16.81 0.56 -1.20
CA PHE A 266 -17.75 -0.33 -0.49
C PHE A 266 -19.19 0.02 -0.89
N PRO A 267 -19.83 -0.73 -1.80
CA PRO A 267 -21.12 -0.35 -2.40
C PRO A 267 -22.27 -0.14 -1.41
N LEU A 268 -22.34 -0.94 -0.33
CA LEU A 268 -23.40 -0.80 0.67
C LEU A 268 -23.28 0.47 1.50
N GLU A 269 -22.07 1.03 1.59
CA GLU A 269 -21.75 2.24 2.35
C GLU A 269 -22.05 3.47 1.49
N LEU A 270 -21.65 3.40 0.22
CA LEU A 270 -21.95 4.40 -0.81
C LEU A 270 -23.46 4.54 -1.08
N GLY A 271 -24.25 3.50 -0.84
CA GLY A 271 -25.70 3.51 -0.99
C GLY A 271 -26.48 4.16 0.16
N ARG A 272 -25.80 4.72 1.17
CA ARG A 272 -26.45 5.28 2.38
C ARG A 272 -26.78 6.76 2.24
N THR A 273 -27.52 7.26 3.22
CA THR A 273 -27.88 8.69 3.39
C THR A 273 -26.71 9.56 3.86
N LYS A 274 -25.64 8.95 4.38
CA LYS A 274 -24.38 9.60 4.75
C LYS A 274 -23.19 8.89 4.07
N PRO A 275 -23.17 8.82 2.73
CA PRO A 275 -22.25 7.94 2.04
C PRO A 275 -20.78 8.29 2.31
N TYR A 276 -20.45 9.55 2.57
CA TYR A 276 -19.08 9.96 2.88
C TYR A 276 -18.65 9.50 4.27
N ALA A 277 -19.44 9.80 5.31
CA ALA A 277 -19.17 9.31 6.67
C ALA A 277 -19.14 7.78 6.75
N TYR A 278 -20.04 7.07 6.06
CA TYR A 278 -20.03 5.60 6.05
C TYR A 278 -18.80 5.02 5.34
N SER A 279 -18.33 5.65 4.24
CA SER A 279 -17.09 5.24 3.59
C SER A 279 -15.86 5.46 4.49
N ILE A 280 -15.80 6.60 5.19
CA ILE A 280 -14.75 6.89 6.17
C ILE A 280 -14.75 5.85 7.29
N PHE A 281 -15.91 5.66 7.92
CA PHE A 281 -16.09 4.73 9.03
C PHE A 281 -15.70 3.30 8.63
N GLN A 282 -16.12 2.86 7.45
CA GLN A 282 -15.76 1.55 6.92
C GLN A 282 -14.24 1.44 6.71
N LEU A 283 -13.61 2.43 6.08
CA LEU A 283 -12.18 2.40 5.78
C LEU A 283 -11.32 2.42 7.05
N ASP A 284 -11.67 3.24 8.05
CA ASP A 284 -10.92 3.33 9.30
C ASP A 284 -11.03 2.04 10.13
N ASN A 285 -12.20 1.40 10.16
CA ASN A 285 -12.35 0.10 10.83
C ASN A 285 -11.64 -1.03 10.06
N MET A 286 -11.69 -1.02 8.71
CA MET A 286 -10.95 -1.97 7.88
C MET A 286 -9.43 -1.84 8.08
N THR A 287 -8.90 -0.62 8.08
CA THR A 287 -7.47 -0.36 8.27
C THR A 287 -7.02 -0.63 9.70
N GLY A 288 -7.84 -0.31 10.71
CA GLY A 288 -7.59 -0.71 12.10
C GLY A 288 -7.54 -2.23 12.28
N LEU A 289 -8.46 -2.96 11.65
CA LEU A 289 -8.47 -4.41 11.63
C LEU A 289 -7.23 -4.98 10.91
N CYS A 290 -6.87 -4.40 9.75
CA CYS A 290 -5.68 -4.76 8.99
C CYS A 290 -4.39 -4.54 9.80
N GLN A 291 -4.28 -3.40 10.47
CA GLN A 291 -3.15 -3.04 11.33
C GLN A 291 -2.94 -4.06 12.44
N LEU A 292 -4.03 -4.48 13.10
CA LEU A 292 -4.00 -5.36 14.25
C LEU A 292 -3.74 -6.82 13.88
N LEU A 293 -4.33 -7.30 12.79
CA LEU A 293 -4.25 -8.72 12.42
C LEU A 293 -3.00 -9.09 11.64
N SER A 294 -2.39 -8.12 10.94
CA SER A 294 -1.20 -8.33 10.13
C SER A 294 -0.01 -8.71 11.01
N ASN A 295 0.79 -9.66 10.55
CA ASN A 295 2.07 -10.05 11.13
C ASN A 295 3.00 -10.56 10.03
N GLU A 296 4.22 -10.95 10.39
CA GLU A 296 5.23 -11.40 9.42
C GLU A 296 4.81 -12.61 8.57
N SER A 297 3.96 -13.51 9.10
CA SER A 297 3.52 -14.73 8.40
C SER A 297 2.19 -14.59 7.67
N ASP A 298 1.34 -13.61 8.05
CA ASP A 298 0.06 -13.31 7.41
C ASP A 298 -0.13 -11.78 7.40
N ASN A 299 0.50 -11.12 6.43
CA ASN A 299 0.41 -9.67 6.27
C ASN A 299 -0.81 -9.32 5.41
N LEU A 300 -1.82 -8.69 6.02
CA LEU A 300 -3.06 -8.33 5.34
C LEU A 300 -2.94 -7.05 4.51
N TRP A 301 -1.90 -6.24 4.71
CA TRP A 301 -1.64 -5.06 3.89
C TRP A 301 -1.25 -5.45 2.46
N THR A 302 -0.57 -6.58 2.27
CA THR A 302 -0.17 -7.10 0.95
C THR A 302 -1.17 -8.13 0.38
N PHE A 303 -2.20 -8.49 1.14
CA PHE A 303 -3.23 -9.43 0.68
C PHE A 303 -4.00 -8.87 -0.51
N THR A 304 -4.06 -9.65 -1.59
CA THR A 304 -4.79 -9.31 -2.82
C THR A 304 -5.59 -10.52 -3.30
N THR A 305 -6.85 -10.27 -3.63
CA THR A 305 -7.75 -11.27 -4.22
C THR A 305 -7.44 -11.49 -5.72
N PRO A 306 -7.89 -12.60 -6.33
CA PRO A 306 -7.63 -12.86 -7.76
C PRO A 306 -8.15 -11.78 -8.72
N ASP A 307 -9.24 -11.07 -8.37
CA ASP A 307 -9.79 -9.93 -9.11
C ASP A 307 -9.18 -8.57 -8.69
N GLY A 308 -8.14 -8.61 -7.85
CA GLY A 308 -7.28 -7.49 -7.53
C GLY A 308 -7.82 -6.56 -6.44
N LYS A 309 -8.81 -6.94 -5.64
CA LYS A 309 -9.24 -6.19 -4.45
C LYS A 309 -8.19 -6.34 -3.34
N CYS A 310 -7.83 -5.23 -2.70
CA CYS A 310 -6.82 -5.15 -1.64
C CYS A 310 -6.99 -3.84 -0.85
N MET A 311 -6.31 -3.72 0.30
CA MET A 311 -6.37 -2.52 1.13
C MET A 311 -5.76 -1.28 0.47
N GLU A 312 -4.77 -1.45 -0.40
CA GLU A 312 -4.17 -0.35 -1.15
C GLU A 312 -5.24 0.36 -2.01
N LYS A 313 -6.09 -0.41 -2.69
CA LYS A 313 -7.23 0.14 -3.44
C LYS A 313 -8.25 0.81 -2.54
N ALA A 314 -8.54 0.25 -1.37
CA ALA A 314 -9.51 0.84 -0.45
C ALA A 314 -9.08 2.23 0.03
N VAL A 315 -7.81 2.40 0.39
CA VAL A 315 -7.25 3.71 0.78
C VAL A 315 -7.19 4.63 -0.43
N ALA A 316 -6.70 4.15 -1.58
CA ALA A 316 -6.61 4.94 -2.81
C ALA A 316 -7.97 5.43 -3.32
N TYR A 317 -9.04 4.64 -3.13
CA TYR A 317 -10.40 5.00 -3.51
C TYR A 317 -10.88 6.25 -2.76
N LEU A 318 -10.68 6.30 -1.44
CA LEU A 318 -11.22 7.37 -0.60
C LEU A 318 -10.28 8.59 -0.51
N TYR A 319 -8.97 8.38 -0.65
CA TYR A 319 -7.95 9.43 -0.57
C TYR A 319 -8.27 10.74 -1.30
N PRO A 320 -8.64 10.76 -2.60
CA PRO A 320 -8.87 12.03 -3.32
C PRO A 320 -9.98 12.86 -2.68
N TYR A 321 -10.99 12.20 -2.11
CA TYR A 321 -12.12 12.86 -1.48
C TYR A 321 -11.82 13.32 -0.04
N LEU A 322 -10.89 12.64 0.65
CA LEU A 322 -10.35 13.12 1.92
C LEU A 322 -9.45 14.35 1.71
N ALA A 323 -8.67 14.36 0.62
CA ALA A 323 -7.80 15.47 0.25
C ALA A 323 -8.60 16.70 -0.21
N ASP A 324 -9.65 16.47 -0.98
CA ASP A 324 -10.58 17.49 -1.47
C ASP A 324 -12.03 17.03 -1.34
N LYS A 325 -12.68 17.40 -0.23
CA LYS A 325 -14.09 17.08 0.03
C LYS A 325 -15.04 17.60 -1.07
N SER A 326 -14.67 18.66 -1.79
CA SER A 326 -15.50 19.21 -2.86
C SER A 326 -15.56 18.32 -4.11
N SER A 327 -14.61 17.40 -4.25
CA SER A 327 -14.56 16.42 -5.33
C SER A 327 -15.43 15.17 -5.09
N TRP A 328 -16.10 15.08 -3.93
CA TRP A 328 -16.97 13.94 -3.59
C TRP A 328 -18.12 13.78 -4.62
N PRO A 329 -18.29 12.59 -5.23
CA PRO A 329 -19.19 12.44 -6.38
C PRO A 329 -20.65 12.17 -6.00
N LEU A 330 -20.93 11.88 -4.73
CA LEU A 330 -22.29 11.59 -4.23
C LEU A 330 -22.86 12.79 -3.49
N LYS A 331 -24.15 12.68 -3.12
CA LYS A 331 -24.82 13.74 -2.35
C LYS A 331 -24.10 13.96 -1.00
N PRO A 332 -24.06 15.21 -0.51
CA PRO A 332 -23.62 15.50 0.85
C PRO A 332 -24.39 14.68 1.89
N ASP A 333 -23.70 14.32 2.97
CA ASP A 333 -24.30 13.59 4.07
C ASP A 333 -25.45 14.38 4.71
N VAL A 334 -26.57 13.72 4.99
CA VAL A 334 -27.75 14.37 5.59
C VAL A 334 -27.55 14.86 7.03
N ASN A 335 -26.45 14.45 7.68
CA ASN A 335 -26.09 14.87 9.03
C ASN A 335 -24.55 14.93 9.17
N ALA A 336 -24.04 15.89 9.93
CA ALA A 336 -22.63 16.08 10.26
C ALA A 336 -21.65 16.24 9.07
N TRP A 337 -22.14 16.60 7.87
CA TRP A 337 -21.32 16.80 6.65
C TRP A 337 -20.13 17.76 6.84
N GLU A 338 -20.35 18.87 7.56
CA GLU A 338 -19.31 19.88 7.78
C GLU A 338 -18.17 19.41 8.67
N GLY A 339 -18.43 18.43 9.54
CA GLY A 339 -17.44 17.91 10.48
C GLY A 339 -16.39 16.99 9.87
N TRP A 340 -16.63 16.48 8.65
CA TRP A 340 -15.71 15.58 7.95
C TRP A 340 -14.86 16.31 6.90
N PRO A 341 -13.68 15.75 6.52
CA PRO A 341 -12.99 14.65 7.21
C PRO A 341 -12.24 15.15 8.46
N VAL A 342 -11.87 14.20 9.33
CA VAL A 342 -10.92 14.42 10.43
C VAL A 342 -9.62 13.67 10.13
N ARG A 343 -8.65 13.68 11.06
CA ARG A 343 -7.37 12.98 10.92
C ARG A 343 -7.56 11.45 10.93
N GLN A 344 -7.95 10.90 9.78
CA GLN A 344 -8.34 9.51 9.68
C GLN A 344 -7.15 8.56 9.88
N PRO A 345 -7.25 7.56 10.79
CA PRO A 345 -6.22 6.55 10.99
C PRO A 345 -5.83 5.79 9.72
N SER A 346 -6.78 5.59 8.79
CA SER A 346 -6.53 4.93 7.51
C SER A 346 -5.40 5.57 6.69
N LEU A 347 -5.28 6.90 6.73
CA LEU A 347 -4.21 7.63 6.05
C LEU A 347 -2.84 7.37 6.69
N LEU A 348 -2.79 7.29 8.02
CA LEU A 348 -1.54 6.98 8.73
C LEU A 348 -1.12 5.54 8.47
N PHE A 349 -2.01 4.58 8.72
CA PHE A 349 -1.69 3.17 8.61
C PHE A 349 -1.39 2.77 7.16
N GLY A 350 -2.21 3.24 6.21
CA GLY A 350 -1.95 3.04 4.79
C GLY A 350 -0.67 3.75 4.33
N GLY A 351 -0.42 4.98 4.79
CA GLY A 351 0.80 5.71 4.44
C GLY A 351 2.07 5.01 4.93
N ILE A 352 2.05 4.40 6.13
CA ILE A 352 3.15 3.59 6.65
C ILE A 352 3.29 2.28 5.87
N ALA A 353 2.19 1.52 5.72
CA ALA A 353 2.25 0.19 5.13
C ALA A 353 2.56 0.20 3.62
N PHE A 354 2.15 1.24 2.91
CA PHE A 354 2.34 1.40 1.46
C PHE A 354 3.45 2.37 1.09
N HIS A 355 4.13 2.98 2.07
CA HIS A 355 5.16 3.99 1.84
C HIS A 355 4.66 5.17 0.99
N GLU A 356 3.43 5.61 1.26
CA GLU A 356 2.76 6.66 0.49
C GLU A 356 2.76 7.99 1.26
N ASP A 357 3.74 8.84 0.94
CA ASP A 357 3.96 10.12 1.59
C ASP A 357 2.77 11.09 1.48
N ASN A 358 1.97 11.00 0.41
CA ASN A 358 0.79 11.85 0.26
C ASN A 358 -0.28 11.53 1.31
N TYR A 359 -0.40 10.27 1.72
CA TYR A 359 -1.32 9.86 2.79
C TYR A 359 -0.83 10.40 4.14
N LEU A 360 0.47 10.25 4.42
CA LEU A 360 1.08 10.77 5.64
C LEU A 360 0.99 12.29 5.73
N LYS A 361 1.21 13.00 4.62
CA LYS A 361 1.06 14.46 4.56
C LYS A 361 -0.38 14.87 4.87
N LEU A 362 -1.36 14.29 4.18
CA LEU A 362 -2.76 14.62 4.42
C LEU A 362 -3.18 14.31 5.86
N TRP A 363 -2.75 13.18 6.41
CA TRP A 363 -3.00 12.84 7.82
C TRP A 363 -2.48 13.94 8.77
N ARG A 364 -1.27 14.45 8.55
CA ARG A 364 -0.70 15.53 9.38
C ARG A 364 -1.51 16.82 9.30
N ASP A 365 -2.03 17.15 8.12
CA ASP A 365 -2.76 18.40 7.84
C ASP A 365 -4.20 18.38 8.37
N LEU A 366 -4.82 17.21 8.48
CA LEU A 366 -6.20 17.06 8.97
C LEU A 366 -6.32 17.27 10.48
N LYS A 367 -7.51 17.73 10.92
CA LYS A 367 -7.82 18.05 12.32
C LYS A 367 -7.95 16.76 13.16
N PRO A 368 -7.21 16.63 14.28
CA PRO A 368 -7.16 15.39 15.05
C PRO A 368 -8.30 15.18 16.05
N ASP A 369 -8.84 16.26 16.63
CA ASP A 369 -9.72 16.16 17.79
C ASP A 369 -11.09 16.81 17.48
N PRO A 370 -12.04 16.06 16.88
CA PRO A 370 -13.39 16.57 16.63
C PRO A 370 -14.17 16.76 17.94
N THR A 371 -15.02 17.78 18.00
CA THR A 371 -15.90 18.07 19.15
C THR A 371 -17.34 17.62 18.94
N ASP A 372 -17.79 17.52 17.68
CA ASP A 372 -19.13 17.07 17.33
C ASP A 372 -19.36 15.62 17.76
N PHE A 373 -20.49 15.35 18.43
CA PHE A 373 -20.81 14.03 18.98
C PHE A 373 -20.92 12.98 17.88
N GLU A 374 -21.56 13.31 16.75
CA GLU A 374 -21.76 12.39 15.62
C GLU A 374 -20.41 12.02 14.97
N ILE A 375 -19.50 12.98 14.86
CA ILE A 375 -18.14 12.69 14.38
C ILE A 375 -17.38 11.82 15.38
N ARG A 376 -17.39 12.18 16.68
CA ARG A 376 -16.65 11.45 17.73
C ARG A 376 -17.08 9.99 17.87
N ARG A 377 -18.39 9.71 17.85
CA ARG A 377 -18.92 8.34 17.95
C ARG A 377 -18.56 7.45 16.75
N ASN A 378 -18.18 8.04 15.62
CA ASN A 378 -17.72 7.31 14.44
C ASN A 378 -16.18 7.17 14.40
N ASN A 379 -15.46 7.67 15.41
CA ASN A 379 -14.01 7.56 15.50
C ASN A 379 -13.58 6.58 16.62
N ALA A 380 -13.17 5.38 16.21
CA ALA A 380 -12.75 4.31 17.11
C ALA A 380 -11.31 4.48 17.64
N ILE A 381 -10.45 5.18 16.91
CA ILE A 381 -9.03 5.35 17.20
C ILE A 381 -8.74 6.83 17.45
N THR A 382 -8.25 7.17 18.64
CA THR A 382 -7.94 8.57 19.04
C THR A 382 -6.46 8.79 19.34
N GLN A 383 -5.74 7.71 19.63
CA GLN A 383 -4.31 7.71 19.92
C GLN A 383 -3.60 6.71 18.99
N PRO A 384 -3.41 7.05 17.70
CA PRO A 384 -2.76 6.16 16.74
C PRO A 384 -1.36 5.68 17.18
N LEU A 385 -0.69 6.42 18.07
CA LEU A 385 0.59 6.00 18.66
C LEU A 385 0.52 4.64 19.34
N LEU A 386 -0.59 4.30 20.02
CA LEU A 386 -0.75 2.99 20.66
C LEU A 386 -0.68 1.86 19.62
N TRP A 387 -1.26 2.10 18.45
CA TRP A 387 -1.34 1.16 17.34
C TRP A 387 0.03 0.99 16.68
N THR A 388 0.69 2.10 16.32
CA THR A 388 2.00 2.06 15.64
C THR A 388 3.15 1.65 16.55
N THR A 389 2.97 1.69 17.87
CA THR A 389 3.97 1.20 18.84
C THR A 389 3.89 -0.31 19.02
N LEU A 390 2.67 -0.87 19.02
CA LEU A 390 2.44 -2.31 19.23
C LEU A 390 2.51 -3.10 17.92
N PHE A 391 2.14 -2.47 16.80
CA PHE A 391 2.12 -3.05 15.48
C PHE A 391 2.84 -2.10 14.52
N ASP A 392 4.09 -2.40 14.20
CA ASP A 392 4.87 -1.62 13.25
C ASP A 392 4.98 -2.38 11.92
N HIS A 393 4.40 -1.79 10.88
CA HIS A 393 4.40 -2.33 9.52
C HIS A 393 5.25 -1.46 8.57
N SER A 394 6.12 -0.58 9.08
CA SER A 394 7.02 0.21 8.24
C SER A 394 8.05 -0.63 7.49
N SER A 395 8.25 -1.89 7.89
CA SER A 395 9.07 -2.87 7.16
C SER A 395 8.29 -3.66 6.12
N ALA A 396 6.97 -3.43 5.98
CA ALA A 396 6.16 -4.08 4.95
C ALA A 396 6.74 -3.73 3.57
N THR A 397 6.93 -4.76 2.74
CA THR A 397 7.44 -4.57 1.39
C THR A 397 6.42 -3.76 0.59
N PRO A 398 6.80 -2.61 -0.01
CA PRO A 398 5.88 -1.80 -0.79
C PRO A 398 5.20 -2.63 -1.88
N SER A 399 3.94 -2.33 -2.19
CA SER A 399 3.31 -2.82 -3.40
C SER A 399 4.15 -2.42 -4.62
N PRO A 400 4.27 -3.28 -5.66
CA PRO A 400 5.02 -2.97 -6.87
C PRO A 400 4.54 -1.65 -7.49
N LYS A 401 5.46 -0.69 -7.68
CA LYS A 401 5.19 0.61 -8.31
C LYS A 401 4.63 0.39 -9.73
N LYS A 402 3.32 0.59 -9.92
CA LYS A 402 2.71 0.54 -11.27
C LYS A 402 2.82 1.90 -11.96
N ILE A 403 3.91 2.09 -12.68
CA ILE A 403 4.09 3.25 -13.55
C ILE A 403 3.15 3.11 -14.76
N ARG A 404 2.34 4.14 -15.04
CA ARG A 404 1.42 4.21 -16.19
C ARG A 404 1.93 5.21 -17.21
N ALA A 405 1.53 5.06 -18.47
CA ALA A 405 1.99 5.91 -19.58
C ALA A 405 1.83 7.41 -19.31
N HIS A 406 0.69 7.84 -18.78
CA HIS A 406 0.42 9.27 -18.50
C HIS A 406 1.23 9.85 -17.33
N HIS A 407 1.88 9.01 -16.52
CA HIS A 407 2.83 9.48 -15.50
C HIS A 407 4.21 9.81 -16.09
N VAL A 408 4.53 9.25 -17.27
CA VAL A 408 5.88 9.23 -17.82
C VAL A 408 5.99 10.04 -19.12
N PHE A 409 5.02 9.88 -20.01
CA PHE A 409 5.03 10.47 -21.34
C PHE A 409 4.31 11.80 -21.38
N GLN A 410 4.88 12.73 -22.15
CA GLN A 410 4.33 14.05 -22.43
C GLN A 410 3.79 14.08 -23.87
N PRO A 411 2.56 13.56 -24.13
CA PRO A 411 2.09 13.21 -25.48
C PRO A 411 1.99 14.38 -26.47
N ASN A 412 2.00 15.62 -25.97
CA ASN A 412 1.91 16.83 -26.81
C ASN A 412 3.27 17.31 -27.33
N GLN A 413 4.37 16.67 -26.95
CA GLN A 413 5.72 17.03 -27.38
C GLN A 413 6.24 16.14 -28.51
N LYS A 414 7.29 16.61 -29.20
CA LYS A 414 8.03 15.78 -30.16
C LYS A 414 8.82 14.70 -29.43
N VAL A 415 9.64 15.11 -28.46
CA VAL A 415 10.28 14.22 -27.48
C VAL A 415 9.33 14.12 -26.29
N ILE A 416 8.74 12.95 -26.08
CA ILE A 416 7.73 12.71 -25.04
C ILE A 416 8.32 12.18 -23.74
N PHE A 417 9.57 11.70 -23.80
CA PHE A 417 10.34 11.25 -22.65
C PHE A 417 11.83 11.37 -22.97
N GLU A 418 12.60 11.80 -21.97
CA GLU A 418 14.05 11.74 -21.97
C GLU A 418 14.56 11.42 -20.58
N ASP A 419 15.66 10.67 -20.53
CA ASP A 419 16.40 10.38 -19.31
C ASP A 419 17.89 10.16 -19.64
N ASP A 420 18.72 11.07 -19.15
CA ASP A 420 20.18 11.03 -19.19
C ASP A 420 20.78 10.63 -17.83
N PHE A 421 19.91 10.29 -16.86
CA PHE A 421 20.23 9.84 -15.51
C PHE A 421 20.97 10.84 -14.62
N HIS A 422 21.01 12.14 -15.00
CA HIS A 422 21.61 13.18 -14.17
C HIS A 422 20.90 13.41 -12.82
N SER A 423 19.66 12.91 -12.67
CA SER A 423 18.92 12.97 -11.40
C SER A 423 19.39 11.95 -10.35
N ASP A 424 20.36 11.09 -10.68
CA ASP A 424 20.82 9.97 -9.83
C ASP A 424 19.66 9.05 -9.35
N SER A 425 18.57 8.99 -10.11
CA SER A 425 17.36 8.21 -9.80
C SER A 425 16.82 7.54 -11.07
N ILE A 426 16.25 6.35 -10.88
CA ILE A 426 15.51 5.60 -11.92
C ILE A 426 14.02 5.47 -11.59
N ASP A 427 13.47 6.40 -10.80
CA ASP A 427 12.08 6.36 -10.34
C ASP A 427 11.02 6.37 -11.45
N ARG A 428 11.39 6.82 -12.65
CA ARG A 428 10.51 6.89 -13.81
C ARG A 428 10.44 5.56 -14.58
N TRP A 429 11.14 4.52 -14.09
CA TRP A 429 11.31 3.23 -14.74
C TRP A 429 10.73 2.08 -13.92
N ASN A 430 10.15 1.08 -14.59
CA ASN A 430 9.86 -0.20 -13.97
C ASN A 430 11.13 -1.03 -13.92
N ILE A 431 11.47 -1.57 -12.75
CA ILE A 431 12.70 -2.35 -12.54
C ILE A 431 12.39 -3.85 -12.65
N SER A 432 13.23 -4.60 -13.36
CA SER A 432 13.11 -6.06 -13.49
C SER A 432 14.46 -6.75 -13.27
N GLU A 433 14.50 -7.72 -12.36
CA GLU A 433 15.67 -8.54 -12.08
C GLU A 433 15.26 -10.02 -12.07
N ASP A 434 15.79 -10.77 -13.03
CA ASP A 434 15.40 -12.17 -13.28
C ASP A 434 13.87 -12.28 -13.46
N ASP A 435 13.19 -13.10 -12.65
CA ASP A 435 11.72 -13.24 -12.64
C ASP A 435 10.99 -12.23 -11.75
N ARG A 436 11.73 -11.29 -11.12
CA ARG A 436 11.14 -10.24 -10.29
C ARG A 436 10.88 -9.02 -11.15
N TYR A 437 9.63 -8.62 -11.29
CA TYR A 437 9.20 -7.48 -12.11
C TYR A 437 8.59 -6.38 -11.24
N ALA A 438 8.68 -5.13 -11.71
CA ALA A 438 8.19 -3.94 -11.02
C ALA A 438 8.74 -3.80 -9.59
N LEU A 439 10.03 -4.12 -9.41
CA LEU A 439 10.71 -3.92 -8.14
C LEU A 439 10.67 -2.43 -7.73
N PRO A 440 10.44 -2.11 -6.44
CA PRO A 440 10.43 -0.73 -5.98
C PRO A 440 11.84 -0.10 -6.02
N THR A 441 12.86 -0.90 -5.74
CA THR A 441 14.27 -0.50 -5.73
C THR A 441 15.09 -1.62 -6.35
N PRO A 442 16.12 -1.32 -7.17
CA PRO A 442 17.00 -2.37 -7.67
C PRO A 442 17.95 -2.88 -6.57
N SER A 443 18.46 -4.08 -6.76
CA SER A 443 19.71 -4.54 -6.15
C SER A 443 20.86 -3.64 -6.64
N PRO A 444 21.61 -2.93 -5.76
CA PRO A 444 22.70 -2.05 -6.17
C PRO A 444 23.83 -2.76 -6.95
N GLU A 445 24.00 -4.06 -6.72
CA GLU A 445 24.93 -4.92 -7.45
C GLU A 445 24.45 -5.31 -8.86
N ARG A 446 23.16 -5.10 -9.16
CA ARG A 446 22.50 -5.42 -10.43
C ARG A 446 22.29 -4.18 -11.29
N ILE A 447 21.69 -3.13 -10.73
CA ILE A 447 21.33 -1.91 -11.46
C ILE A 447 21.75 -0.71 -10.60
N GLN A 448 22.59 0.16 -11.16
CA GLN A 448 23.08 1.33 -10.44
C GLN A 448 23.30 2.50 -11.40
N VAL A 449 22.86 3.70 -11.03
CA VAL A 449 23.28 4.94 -11.70
C VAL A 449 24.73 5.23 -11.31
N VAL A 450 25.58 5.40 -12.31
CA VAL A 450 27.03 5.61 -12.18
C VAL A 450 27.47 6.75 -13.10
N ASP A 451 28.70 7.22 -12.93
CA ASP A 451 29.34 8.07 -13.93
C ASP A 451 29.53 7.27 -15.22
N ALA A 452 29.14 7.87 -16.35
CA ALA A 452 29.21 7.23 -17.65
C ALA A 452 30.69 7.04 -18.05
N PRO A 453 31.17 5.79 -18.24
CA PRO A 453 32.56 5.57 -18.61
C PRO A 453 32.91 6.26 -19.93
N ASP A 454 34.09 6.87 -20.00
CA ASP A 454 34.63 7.51 -21.22
C ASP A 454 33.75 8.62 -21.84
N LEU A 455 32.79 9.16 -21.09
CA LEU A 455 32.07 10.40 -21.40
C LEU A 455 32.60 11.58 -20.58
N PRO A 456 32.33 12.84 -20.97
CA PRO A 456 32.75 14.02 -20.22
C PRO A 456 32.31 13.98 -18.75
N GLU A 457 33.10 14.63 -17.89
CA GLU A 457 32.86 14.69 -16.45
C GLU A 457 31.43 15.12 -16.12
N GLY A 458 30.79 14.38 -15.21
CA GLY A 458 29.42 14.59 -14.78
C GLY A 458 28.37 13.83 -15.59
N ALA A 459 28.68 13.30 -16.78
CA ALA A 459 27.75 12.47 -17.53
C ALA A 459 27.38 11.19 -16.75
N LYS A 460 26.09 10.83 -16.73
CA LYS A 460 25.58 9.67 -16.00
C LYS A 460 25.15 8.55 -16.93
N ALA A 461 25.15 7.32 -16.42
CA ALA A 461 24.65 6.14 -17.08
C ALA A 461 24.09 5.16 -16.05
N VAL A 462 23.27 4.21 -16.48
CA VAL A 462 22.89 3.07 -15.65
C VAL A 462 23.76 1.88 -16.02
N ARG A 463 24.45 1.31 -15.03
CA ARG A 463 25.17 0.03 -15.13
C ARG A 463 24.21 -1.12 -14.82
N PHE A 464 24.14 -2.09 -15.72
CA PHE A 464 23.38 -3.32 -15.54
C PHE A 464 24.32 -4.52 -15.49
N VAL A 465 24.16 -5.37 -14.49
CA VAL A 465 25.00 -6.55 -14.26
C VAL A 465 24.13 -7.79 -14.11
N VAL A 466 24.47 -8.83 -14.89
CA VAL A 466 23.97 -10.19 -14.66
C VAL A 466 25.16 -11.08 -14.33
N LYS A 467 25.17 -11.62 -13.11
CA LYS A 467 26.19 -12.60 -12.68
C LYS A 467 25.84 -13.98 -13.23
N ARG A 468 26.83 -14.77 -13.62
CA ARG A 468 26.61 -16.15 -14.06
C ARG A 468 26.20 -16.99 -12.85
N ALA A 469 24.93 -17.32 -12.77
CA ALA A 469 24.36 -18.23 -11.78
C ALA A 469 23.06 -18.84 -12.34
N PRO A 470 22.63 -20.02 -11.86
CA PRO A 470 21.32 -20.55 -12.24
C PRO A 470 20.20 -19.53 -11.97
N ASN A 471 19.32 -19.31 -12.95
CA ASN A 471 18.25 -18.32 -12.90
C ASN A 471 18.69 -16.88 -12.62
N SER A 472 19.94 -16.54 -12.94
CA SER A 472 20.41 -15.15 -12.99
C SER A 472 20.61 -14.78 -14.46
N PHE A 473 19.65 -14.08 -15.03
CA PHE A 473 19.53 -13.90 -16.48
C PHE A 473 19.00 -12.53 -16.90
N ARG A 474 18.53 -11.68 -15.97
CA ARG A 474 17.98 -10.37 -16.33
C ARG A 474 18.38 -9.30 -15.32
N SER A 475 18.77 -8.15 -15.86
CA SER A 475 18.91 -6.88 -15.14
C SER A 475 18.47 -5.77 -16.09
N GLU A 476 17.23 -5.30 -15.95
CA GLU A 476 16.58 -4.41 -16.91
C GLU A 476 15.72 -3.34 -16.25
N ILE A 477 15.60 -2.20 -16.95
CA ILE A 477 14.56 -1.20 -16.74
C ILE A 477 13.61 -1.17 -17.93
N SER A 478 12.36 -0.77 -17.69
CA SER A 478 11.35 -0.69 -18.76
C SER A 478 10.37 0.46 -18.59
N LEU A 479 9.88 0.96 -19.71
CA LEU A 479 8.82 1.97 -19.78
C LEU A 479 7.44 1.30 -19.72
N PRO A 480 6.38 2.04 -19.30
CA PRO A 480 5.02 1.55 -19.37
C PRO A 480 4.55 1.34 -20.81
N HIS A 481 3.55 0.47 -20.99
CA HIS A 481 2.85 0.31 -22.27
C HIS A 481 1.84 1.43 -22.50
N GLU A 482 1.54 1.71 -23.77
CA GLU A 482 0.56 2.69 -24.22
C GLU A 482 -0.57 1.99 -24.98
N GLU A 483 -1.81 2.46 -24.82
CA GLU A 483 -2.94 1.98 -25.61
C GLU A 483 -2.81 2.37 -27.08
N GLY A 484 -3.24 1.46 -27.96
CA GLY A 484 -3.13 1.57 -29.42
C GLY A 484 -1.71 1.31 -29.93
N PHE A 485 -1.59 1.06 -31.24
CA PHE A 485 -0.30 0.99 -31.92
C PHE A 485 0.18 2.39 -32.32
N GLN A 486 1.00 2.98 -31.46
CA GLN A 486 1.47 4.34 -31.60
C GLN A 486 2.71 4.40 -32.51
N GLU A 487 2.81 5.40 -33.39
CA GLU A 487 4.09 5.67 -34.07
C GLU A 487 5.07 6.34 -33.10
N ARG A 488 6.29 5.81 -33.01
CA ARG A 488 7.28 6.19 -31.99
C ARG A 488 8.69 6.26 -32.55
N TRP A 489 9.45 7.18 -31.99
CA TRP A 489 10.90 7.25 -32.10
C TRP A 489 11.52 6.82 -30.77
N TYR A 490 12.61 6.08 -30.81
CA TYR A 490 13.38 5.66 -29.63
C TYR A 490 14.87 5.95 -29.88
N ALA A 491 15.59 6.38 -28.86
CA ALA A 491 17.04 6.42 -28.87
C ALA A 491 17.61 5.97 -27.55
N ALA A 492 18.79 5.35 -27.59
CA ALA A 492 19.60 5.01 -26.43
C ALA A 492 21.06 4.88 -26.85
N ARG A 493 21.99 5.18 -25.95
CA ARG A 493 23.41 4.85 -26.11
C ARG A 493 23.78 3.69 -25.21
N ILE A 494 24.54 2.74 -25.75
CA ILE A 494 24.90 1.50 -25.06
C ILE A 494 26.41 1.31 -25.13
N LEU A 495 27.02 0.98 -23.99
CA LEU A 495 28.42 0.61 -23.89
C LEU A 495 28.52 -0.87 -23.51
N ILE A 496 29.23 -1.63 -24.33
CA ILE A 496 29.73 -2.96 -23.98
C ILE A 496 31.17 -2.77 -23.47
N PRO A 497 31.51 -3.10 -22.22
CA PRO A 497 32.81 -2.79 -21.63
C PRO A 497 33.95 -3.63 -22.22
N GLU A 498 35.20 -3.17 -22.06
CA GLU A 498 36.41 -3.83 -22.59
C GLU A 498 36.59 -5.27 -22.08
N ASP A 499 36.20 -5.52 -20.84
CA ASP A 499 36.28 -6.82 -20.17
C ASP A 499 35.16 -7.80 -20.60
N TRP A 500 34.28 -7.40 -21.52
CA TRP A 500 33.25 -8.28 -22.05
C TRP A 500 33.86 -9.48 -22.77
N ILE A 501 33.48 -10.68 -22.31
CA ILE A 501 33.85 -11.95 -22.93
C ILE A 501 32.75 -12.36 -23.91
N PHE A 502 33.09 -12.48 -25.19
CA PHE A 502 32.19 -13.02 -26.20
C PHE A 502 32.04 -14.53 -26.02
N ASP A 503 30.80 -15.01 -26.13
CA ASP A 503 30.47 -16.41 -26.03
C ASP A 503 30.59 -17.05 -27.43
N PRO A 504 31.34 -18.15 -27.61
CA PRO A 504 31.44 -18.84 -28.90
C PRO A 504 30.19 -19.68 -29.27
N SER A 505 29.09 -19.60 -28.51
CA SER A 505 27.82 -20.27 -28.77
C SER A 505 26.72 -19.31 -29.26
N LYS A 506 25.56 -19.84 -29.69
CA LYS A 506 24.39 -19.06 -30.18
C LYS A 506 23.70 -18.19 -29.10
N ALA A 507 24.41 -17.80 -28.06
CA ALA A 507 23.88 -16.97 -26.98
C ALA A 507 23.45 -15.60 -27.49
N SER A 508 22.30 -15.11 -27.00
CA SER A 508 21.71 -13.83 -27.37
C SER A 508 21.66 -12.89 -26.17
N ASP A 509 22.72 -12.09 -25.97
CA ASP A 509 22.76 -11.09 -24.91
C ASP A 509 21.94 -9.86 -25.35
N ILE A 510 20.64 -9.83 -25.02
CA ILE A 510 19.70 -8.77 -25.43
C ILE A 510 19.94 -7.51 -24.60
N VAL A 511 20.13 -6.37 -25.26
CA VAL A 511 20.39 -5.07 -24.59
C VAL A 511 19.30 -4.02 -24.81
N LEU A 512 18.50 -4.19 -25.86
CA LEU A 512 17.26 -3.45 -26.11
C LEU A 512 16.18 -4.41 -26.57
N GLN A 513 14.98 -4.25 -26.05
CA GLN A 513 13.82 -5.00 -26.52
C GLN A 513 12.52 -4.22 -26.40
N TRP A 514 11.58 -4.55 -27.29
CA TRP A 514 10.22 -4.03 -27.27
C TRP A 514 9.26 -5.18 -27.22
N HIS A 515 8.44 -5.21 -26.17
CA HIS A 515 7.58 -6.35 -25.89
C HIS A 515 6.11 -5.98 -26.08
N GLY A 516 5.40 -6.73 -26.90
CA GLY A 516 3.95 -6.63 -27.00
C GLY A 516 3.26 -7.26 -25.80
N ILE A 517 2.02 -6.82 -25.57
CA ILE A 517 1.10 -7.45 -24.62
C ILE A 517 0.01 -8.11 -25.47
N PRO A 518 0.06 -9.43 -25.72
CA PRO A 518 -1.09 -10.10 -26.30
C PRO A 518 -2.23 -9.95 -25.29
N GLY A 519 -3.44 -9.58 -25.71
CA GLY A 519 -4.58 -9.33 -24.79
C GLY A 519 -4.95 -10.51 -23.86
N ASN A 520 -4.30 -11.67 -24.02
CA ASN A 520 -4.38 -12.85 -23.13
C ASN A 520 -3.25 -12.94 -22.08
N TRP A 521 -2.34 -11.96 -22.03
CA TRP A 521 -1.21 -11.84 -21.09
C TRP A 521 -0.21 -13.01 -21.07
N LYS A 522 -0.23 -13.88 -22.08
CA LYS A 522 0.76 -14.96 -22.20
C LYS A 522 2.13 -14.41 -22.63
N PRO A 523 3.26 -15.01 -22.18
CA PRO A 523 4.58 -14.64 -22.65
C PRO A 523 4.69 -14.74 -24.17
N THR A 524 5.45 -13.81 -24.77
CA THR A 524 5.74 -13.77 -26.21
C THR A 524 7.23 -13.59 -26.42
N HIS A 525 7.68 -13.70 -27.67
CA HIS A 525 8.96 -13.12 -28.03
C HIS A 525 8.84 -11.58 -28.04
N PRO A 526 9.95 -10.85 -27.91
CA PRO A 526 9.94 -9.41 -28.18
C PRO A 526 9.62 -9.16 -29.65
N ASN A 527 8.83 -8.11 -29.91
CA ASN A 527 8.50 -7.66 -31.26
C ASN A 527 9.73 -7.09 -31.98
N LEU A 528 10.62 -6.45 -31.23
CA LEU A 528 11.93 -6.01 -31.67
C LEU A 528 12.95 -6.28 -30.57
N ALA A 529 14.14 -6.78 -30.92
CA ALA A 529 15.25 -6.90 -29.99
C ALA A 529 16.58 -6.59 -30.69
N ILE A 530 17.47 -5.90 -29.99
CA ILE A 530 18.87 -5.66 -30.40
C ILE A 530 19.76 -6.34 -29.37
N TYR A 531 20.68 -7.17 -29.85
CA TYR A 531 21.46 -8.06 -28.99
C TYR A 531 22.87 -8.26 -29.53
N VAL A 532 23.76 -8.65 -28.62
CA VAL A 532 25.11 -9.12 -28.96
C VAL A 532 25.04 -10.64 -29.10
N ALA A 533 25.46 -11.15 -30.25
CA ALA A 533 25.59 -12.58 -30.51
C ALA A 533 26.97 -12.86 -31.09
N ASN A 534 27.69 -13.79 -30.45
CA ASN A 534 29.13 -13.95 -30.66
C ASN A 534 29.85 -12.60 -30.47
N ASP A 535 30.47 -12.09 -31.52
CA ASP A 535 31.21 -10.82 -31.57
C ASP A 535 30.48 -9.72 -32.35
N ARG A 536 29.19 -9.89 -32.67
CA ARG A 536 28.44 -8.98 -33.56
C ARG A 536 27.12 -8.50 -32.97
N TRP A 537 26.67 -7.35 -33.46
CA TRP A 537 25.32 -6.86 -33.24
C TRP A 537 24.31 -7.61 -34.11
N SER A 538 23.14 -7.89 -33.55
CA SER A 538 22.05 -8.55 -34.25
C SER A 538 20.71 -7.89 -33.92
N ILE A 539 19.80 -7.90 -34.90
CA ILE A 539 18.46 -7.32 -34.79
C ILE A 539 17.44 -8.42 -35.06
N ASN A 540 16.53 -8.64 -34.10
CA ASN A 540 15.43 -9.58 -34.22
C ASN A 540 14.10 -8.85 -34.29
N GLN A 541 13.25 -9.26 -35.22
CA GLN A 541 11.86 -8.79 -35.35
C GLN A 541 10.91 -9.97 -35.25
N SER A 542 9.81 -9.81 -34.50
CA SER A 542 8.75 -10.82 -34.37
C SER A 542 7.35 -10.21 -34.50
N TYR A 543 6.47 -10.84 -35.27
CA TYR A 543 5.10 -10.36 -35.50
C TYR A 543 4.12 -11.49 -35.86
N GLY A 544 2.84 -11.15 -36.06
CA GLY A 544 1.80 -12.11 -36.46
C GLY A 544 1.10 -12.73 -35.25
N SER A 545 0.94 -14.06 -35.23
CA SER A 545 0.26 -14.74 -34.11
C SER A 545 1.27 -15.23 -33.06
N PRO A 546 1.28 -14.66 -31.85
CA PRO A 546 2.31 -14.97 -30.85
C PRO A 546 2.22 -16.41 -30.32
N GLN A 547 1.05 -17.04 -30.39
CA GLN A 547 0.82 -18.41 -29.91
C GLN A 547 0.63 -19.45 -31.03
N GLN A 548 0.61 -19.05 -32.31
CA GLN A 548 0.46 -19.96 -33.45
C GLN A 548 1.67 -19.89 -34.39
N GLY A 549 2.86 -19.77 -33.82
CA GLY A 549 4.11 -19.62 -34.58
C GLY A 549 4.24 -18.21 -35.16
N PRO A 550 4.82 -17.26 -34.38
CA PRO A 550 5.04 -15.91 -34.89
C PRO A 550 6.05 -15.92 -36.03
N THR A 551 5.88 -15.01 -36.99
CA THR A 551 6.90 -14.76 -38.00
C THR A 551 8.09 -14.08 -37.33
N ARG A 552 9.30 -14.59 -37.60
CA ARG A 552 10.55 -14.07 -37.02
C ARG A 552 11.54 -13.76 -38.13
N HIS A 553 12.24 -12.64 -37.97
CA HIS A 553 13.34 -12.23 -38.82
C HIS A 553 14.54 -11.86 -37.98
N SER A 554 15.72 -12.24 -38.44
CA SER A 554 17.00 -11.97 -37.79
C SER A 554 17.95 -11.35 -38.81
N GLU A 555 18.52 -10.19 -38.47
CA GLU A 555 19.55 -9.50 -39.25
C GLU A 555 20.84 -9.47 -38.42
N HIS A 556 21.94 -9.98 -38.98
CA HIS A 556 23.27 -9.94 -38.35
C HIS A 556 24.11 -8.84 -38.98
N LEU A 557 24.59 -7.89 -38.19
CA LEU A 557 25.37 -6.77 -38.72
C LEU A 557 26.82 -7.18 -39.02
N GLU A 558 27.37 -6.66 -40.12
CA GLU A 558 28.73 -6.94 -40.58
C GLU A 558 29.85 -6.33 -39.73
N GLU A 559 29.52 -5.44 -38.81
CA GLU A 559 30.49 -4.81 -37.91
C GLU A 559 30.59 -5.64 -36.61
N THR A 560 31.81 -5.84 -36.12
CA THR A 560 32.03 -6.43 -34.79
C THR A 560 31.71 -5.42 -33.70
N VAL A 561 31.36 -5.91 -32.50
CA VAL A 561 31.11 -5.07 -31.34
C VAL A 561 32.41 -4.42 -30.88
N SER A 562 32.50 -3.10 -30.98
CA SER A 562 33.58 -2.29 -30.41
C SER A 562 33.42 -2.18 -28.90
N ARG A 563 34.06 -3.09 -28.16
CA ARG A 563 34.11 -3.02 -26.69
C ARG A 563 34.80 -1.72 -26.23
N GLY A 564 34.38 -1.18 -25.09
CA GLY A 564 34.87 0.09 -24.54
C GLY A 564 34.38 1.33 -25.30
N GLN A 565 33.48 1.19 -26.29
CA GLN A 565 32.96 2.32 -27.07
C GLN A 565 31.43 2.39 -26.98
N TRP A 566 30.90 3.61 -26.83
CA TRP A 566 29.47 3.87 -26.85
C TRP A 566 28.90 3.75 -28.25
N VAL A 567 27.85 2.96 -28.40
CA VAL A 567 27.09 2.79 -29.64
C VAL A 567 25.75 3.53 -29.51
N SER A 568 25.44 4.39 -30.48
CA SER A 568 24.15 5.08 -30.56
C SER A 568 23.15 4.30 -31.38
N TRP A 569 21.98 4.03 -30.80
CA TRP A 569 20.85 3.42 -31.47
C TRP A 569 19.71 4.41 -31.60
N ILE A 570 19.19 4.58 -32.82
CA ILE A 570 17.97 5.33 -33.09
C ILE A 570 17.01 4.41 -33.83
N ILE A 571 15.76 4.35 -33.39
CA ILE A 571 14.71 3.49 -33.95
C ILE A 571 13.51 4.36 -34.28
N HIS A 572 12.99 4.21 -35.49
CA HIS A 572 11.70 4.74 -35.89
C HIS A 572 10.76 3.57 -36.19
N ALA A 573 9.68 3.48 -35.42
CA ALA A 573 8.73 2.39 -35.51
C ALA A 573 7.32 2.93 -35.70
N LYS A 574 6.71 2.55 -36.82
CA LYS A 574 5.26 2.59 -36.97
C LYS A 574 4.73 1.21 -36.67
N TRP A 575 4.32 1.00 -35.42
CA TRP A 575 3.80 -0.29 -34.96
C TRP A 575 2.49 -0.62 -35.67
N SER A 576 2.38 -1.80 -36.26
CA SER A 576 1.16 -2.25 -36.94
C SER A 576 1.19 -3.77 -37.23
N PRO A 577 0.02 -4.45 -37.19
CA PRO A 577 -0.13 -5.84 -37.64
C PRO A 577 -0.34 -5.95 -39.16
N GLY A 578 -0.44 -4.81 -39.87
CA GLY A 578 -0.72 -4.69 -41.30
C GLY A 578 0.47 -4.21 -42.13
N ALA A 579 0.22 -3.97 -43.43
CA ALA A 579 1.26 -3.62 -44.40
C ALA A 579 1.79 -2.17 -44.24
N GLU A 580 1.07 -1.33 -43.50
CA GLU A 580 1.40 0.08 -43.26
C GLU A 580 2.43 0.30 -42.15
N GLY A 581 2.81 -0.76 -41.44
CA GLY A 581 3.87 -0.72 -40.45
C GLY A 581 5.26 -0.61 -41.08
N PHE A 582 6.24 -0.13 -40.31
CA PHE A 582 7.65 -0.19 -40.68
C PHE A 582 8.56 -0.11 -39.45
N LEU A 583 9.81 -0.53 -39.64
CA LEU A 583 10.91 -0.35 -38.69
C LEU A 583 12.14 0.17 -39.44
N GLN A 584 12.67 1.30 -38.98
CA GLN A 584 13.94 1.85 -39.46
C GLN A 584 14.88 2.02 -38.25
N ILE A 585 16.12 1.53 -38.38
CA ILE A 585 17.10 1.53 -37.28
C ILE A 585 18.43 2.08 -37.78
N TRP A 586 18.95 3.05 -37.05
CA TRP A 586 20.28 3.62 -37.25
C TRP A 586 21.20 3.20 -36.12
N LYS A 587 22.40 2.74 -36.49
CA LYS A 587 23.54 2.51 -35.58
C LYS A 587 24.59 3.55 -35.90
N ASP A 588 24.99 4.35 -34.92
CA ASP A 588 26.00 5.41 -35.06
C ASP A 588 25.72 6.34 -36.25
N GLY A 589 24.45 6.66 -36.49
CA GLY A 589 23.99 7.51 -37.59
C GLY A 589 23.85 6.83 -38.96
N LYS A 590 24.31 5.59 -39.11
CA LYS A 590 24.16 4.79 -40.34
C LYS A 590 22.88 3.96 -40.28
N LEU A 591 22.04 4.01 -41.33
CA LEU A 591 20.86 3.15 -41.45
C LEU A 591 21.32 1.69 -41.63
N VAL A 592 20.94 0.81 -40.71
CA VAL A 592 21.36 -0.61 -40.67
C VAL A 592 20.19 -1.59 -40.78
N PHE A 593 18.95 -1.11 -40.63
CA PHE A 593 17.75 -1.93 -40.81
C PHE A 593 16.63 -1.04 -41.34
N ASP A 594 15.98 -1.44 -42.44
CA ASP A 594 14.83 -0.76 -43.00
C ASP A 594 13.86 -1.80 -43.58
N ARG A 595 12.72 -1.99 -42.90
CA ARG A 595 11.69 -2.94 -43.34
C ARG A 595 10.30 -2.34 -43.19
N SER A 596 9.51 -2.46 -44.25
CA SER A 596 8.07 -2.20 -44.24
C SER A 596 7.27 -3.48 -44.05
N GLY A 597 6.05 -3.35 -43.54
CA GLY A 597 5.12 -4.45 -43.27
C GLY A 597 4.83 -4.66 -41.78
N PRO A 598 4.16 -5.77 -41.44
CA PRO A 598 3.73 -6.06 -40.07
C PRO A 598 4.92 -6.20 -39.12
N ASN A 599 4.79 -5.65 -37.92
CA ASN A 599 5.85 -5.63 -36.92
C ASN A 599 5.35 -5.79 -35.46
N VAL A 600 4.05 -6.05 -35.27
CA VAL A 600 3.46 -6.40 -33.97
C VAL A 600 2.66 -7.69 -34.03
N TYR A 601 2.26 -8.18 -32.86
CA TYR A 601 1.32 -9.30 -32.76
C TYR A 601 -0.12 -8.83 -32.97
N GLY A 602 -0.96 -9.67 -33.59
CA GLY A 602 -2.40 -9.44 -33.59
C GLY A 602 -2.96 -9.50 -32.16
N SER A 603 -3.70 -8.48 -31.75
CA SER A 603 -4.28 -8.39 -30.39
C SER A 603 -5.64 -9.08 -30.29
N ILE A 604 -5.94 -9.62 -29.10
CA ILE A 604 -7.29 -10.07 -28.72
C ILE A 604 -7.87 -9.01 -27.79
N GLY A 605 -8.75 -8.15 -28.31
CA GLY A 605 -9.56 -7.23 -27.50
C GLY A 605 -8.95 -5.86 -27.16
N VAL A 606 -7.61 -5.71 -27.04
CA VAL A 606 -6.97 -4.41 -26.79
C VAL A 606 -5.59 -4.33 -27.46
N GLU A 607 -5.33 -3.23 -28.17
CA GLU A 607 -4.06 -2.94 -28.82
C GLU A 607 -3.12 -2.20 -27.87
N TYR A 608 -1.86 -2.62 -27.82
CA TYR A 608 -0.82 -1.93 -27.04
C TYR A 608 0.44 -1.73 -27.86
N THR A 609 1.02 -0.55 -27.74
CA THR A 609 2.36 -0.26 -28.27
C THR A 609 3.38 -1.15 -27.56
N PRO A 610 4.25 -1.88 -28.31
CA PRO A 610 5.35 -2.60 -27.70
C PRO A 610 6.20 -1.70 -26.81
N TYR A 611 6.29 -2.04 -25.53
CA TYR A 611 6.96 -1.20 -24.55
C TYR A 611 8.46 -1.51 -24.50
N MET A 612 9.27 -0.45 -24.41
CA MET A 612 10.73 -0.53 -24.45
C MET A 612 11.27 -1.04 -23.11
N LYS A 613 12.26 -1.94 -23.19
CA LYS A 613 13.14 -2.35 -22.10
C LYS A 613 14.59 -2.20 -22.53
N THR A 614 15.46 -1.90 -21.58
CA THR A 614 16.90 -1.85 -21.79
C THR A 614 17.65 -2.29 -20.53
N GLY A 615 18.93 -2.62 -20.70
CA GLY A 615 19.76 -3.27 -19.70
C GLY A 615 20.36 -4.52 -20.32
N ILE A 616 20.28 -5.65 -19.63
CA ILE A 616 20.73 -6.93 -20.17
C ILE A 616 19.77 -8.07 -19.82
N TYR A 617 19.37 -8.82 -20.84
CA TYR A 617 18.63 -10.07 -20.73
C TYR A 617 19.35 -11.17 -21.51
N ARG A 618 19.75 -12.22 -20.79
CA ARG A 618 20.47 -13.39 -21.33
C ARG A 618 19.63 -14.65 -21.16
N PRO A 619 18.72 -14.96 -22.10
CA PRO A 619 17.75 -16.04 -21.96
C PRO A 619 18.37 -17.43 -21.73
N GLU A 620 19.62 -17.65 -22.14
CA GLU A 620 20.34 -18.92 -21.97
C GLU A 620 20.64 -19.24 -20.50
N TRP A 621 20.68 -18.22 -19.62
CA TRP A 621 20.87 -18.41 -18.18
C TRP A 621 19.55 -18.57 -17.42
N HIS A 622 18.41 -18.56 -18.12
CA HIS A 622 17.11 -18.86 -17.54
C HIS A 622 16.91 -20.39 -17.45
N THR A 623 17.27 -20.96 -16.32
CA THR A 623 17.28 -22.41 -16.03
C THR A 623 15.96 -22.93 -15.43
N ASP A 624 14.84 -22.53 -16.03
CA ASP A 624 13.46 -22.87 -15.61
C ASP A 624 13.06 -24.34 -15.85
N THR A 625 13.90 -25.11 -16.55
CA THR A 625 13.67 -26.52 -16.88
C THR A 625 14.94 -27.32 -16.67
N ASP A 626 14.81 -28.61 -16.37
CA ASP A 626 15.96 -29.51 -16.13
C ASP A 626 16.92 -29.54 -17.32
N ASN A 627 16.40 -29.55 -18.55
CA ASN A 627 17.22 -29.52 -19.76
C ASN A 627 18.07 -28.24 -19.85
N LYS A 628 17.48 -27.07 -19.54
CA LYS A 628 18.22 -25.80 -19.54
C LYS A 628 19.23 -25.74 -18.40
N ARG A 629 18.90 -26.28 -17.22
CA ARG A 629 19.84 -26.38 -16.09
C ARG A 629 21.04 -27.25 -16.43
N GLN A 630 20.81 -28.44 -17.01
CA GLN A 630 21.88 -29.32 -17.47
C GLN A 630 22.76 -28.65 -18.53
N ALA A 631 22.16 -27.94 -19.48
CA ALA A 631 22.91 -27.19 -20.49
C ALA A 631 23.79 -26.08 -19.86
N PHE A 632 23.25 -25.34 -18.88
CA PHE A 632 23.99 -24.32 -18.13
C PHE A 632 25.16 -24.92 -17.31
N GLU A 633 24.96 -26.08 -16.67
CA GLU A 633 25.99 -26.75 -15.88
C GLU A 633 27.08 -27.39 -16.76
N ALA A 634 26.73 -27.85 -17.96
CA ALA A 634 27.66 -28.44 -18.92
C ALA A 634 28.55 -27.41 -19.63
N GLU A 635 28.11 -26.15 -19.70
CA GLU A 635 28.86 -25.05 -20.31
C GLU A 635 30.14 -24.75 -19.52
N LYS A 636 31.30 -24.96 -20.16
CA LYS A 636 32.60 -24.53 -19.62
C LYS A 636 32.94 -23.15 -20.16
N THR A 637 32.94 -22.15 -19.29
CA THR A 637 33.16 -20.75 -19.68
C THR A 637 33.85 -19.98 -18.56
N ASP A 638 34.70 -19.02 -18.94
CA ASP A 638 35.34 -18.07 -18.03
C ASP A 638 34.44 -16.86 -17.73
N ILE A 639 33.25 -16.80 -18.34
CA ILE A 639 32.28 -15.73 -18.11
C ILE A 639 31.76 -15.82 -16.66
N THR A 640 32.08 -14.84 -15.83
CA THR A 640 31.56 -14.74 -14.45
C THR A 640 30.37 -13.79 -14.33
N SER A 641 30.29 -12.81 -15.24
CA SER A 641 29.19 -11.86 -15.33
C SER A 641 29.15 -11.21 -16.71
N LYS A 642 28.04 -10.54 -17.00
CA LYS A 642 27.86 -9.67 -18.15
C LYS A 642 27.41 -8.31 -17.67
N THR A 643 28.08 -7.26 -18.14
CA THR A 643 27.83 -5.88 -17.75
C THR A 643 27.60 -5.03 -18.99
N VAL A 644 26.61 -4.16 -18.93
CA VAL A 644 26.37 -3.12 -19.95
C VAL A 644 26.05 -1.80 -19.28
N TYR A 645 26.32 -0.70 -19.98
CA TYR A 645 25.92 0.64 -19.54
C TYR A 645 24.97 1.26 -20.56
N VAL A 646 23.96 1.98 -20.08
CA VAL A 646 22.98 2.67 -20.93
C VAL A 646 22.83 4.11 -20.49
N THR A 647 22.80 5.04 -21.46
CA THR A 647 22.57 6.48 -21.22
C THR A 647 21.82 7.12 -22.39
N ASP A 648 21.51 8.42 -22.26
CA ASP A 648 20.91 9.27 -23.29
C ASP A 648 19.64 8.66 -23.91
N ILE A 649 18.70 8.19 -23.07
CA ILE A 649 17.47 7.58 -23.56
C ILE A 649 16.46 8.66 -23.95
N LYS A 650 15.87 8.55 -25.14
CA LYS A 650 14.80 9.44 -25.60
C LYS A 650 13.69 8.66 -26.29
N ILE A 651 12.43 9.04 -26.02
CA ILE A 651 11.25 8.59 -26.75
C ILE A 651 10.58 9.79 -27.39
N GLY A 652 10.19 9.68 -28.65
CA GLY A 652 9.38 10.68 -29.33
C GLY A 652 8.08 10.14 -29.88
N SER A 653 7.17 11.08 -30.12
CA SER A 653 5.92 10.84 -30.83
C SER A 653 6.15 10.70 -32.33
N GLY A 654 5.14 10.26 -33.09
CA GLY A 654 5.17 10.25 -34.56
C GLY A 654 5.30 11.64 -35.21
N LYS A 655 5.32 12.74 -34.44
CA LYS A 655 5.60 14.10 -34.93
C LYS A 655 7.10 14.43 -34.92
N ALA A 656 7.93 13.59 -34.32
CA ALA A 656 9.36 13.79 -34.26
C ALA A 656 10.04 13.35 -35.58
N SER A 657 11.33 13.65 -35.69
CA SER A 657 12.16 13.34 -36.84
C SER A 657 13.53 12.87 -36.40
N LEU A 658 14.29 12.23 -37.29
CA LEU A 658 15.64 11.76 -37.00
C LEU A 658 16.55 12.84 -36.39
N LYS A 659 16.39 14.10 -36.80
CA LYS A 659 17.19 15.24 -36.30
C LYS A 659 16.98 15.51 -34.81
N ASP A 660 15.82 15.15 -34.25
CA ASP A 660 15.50 15.35 -32.83
C ASP A 660 16.26 14.33 -31.94
N PHE A 661 16.82 13.26 -32.53
CA PHE A 661 17.49 12.15 -31.83
C PHE A 661 18.98 12.05 -32.11
N ILE A 662 19.50 12.78 -33.10
CA ILE A 662 20.94 12.87 -33.32
C ILE A 662 21.54 13.70 -32.20
N VAL A 663 22.37 13.06 -31.38
CA VAL A 663 23.22 13.78 -30.41
C VAL A 663 24.26 14.56 -31.22
N PRO A 664 24.35 15.89 -31.09
CA PRO A 664 25.42 16.65 -31.74
C PRO A 664 26.76 16.07 -31.28
N ALA A 665 27.70 15.85 -32.19
CA ALA A 665 29.08 15.64 -31.79
C ALA A 665 29.48 16.86 -30.94
N LYS A 666 29.58 16.69 -29.63
CA LYS A 666 30.08 17.76 -28.77
C LYS A 666 31.51 18.05 -29.22
N PRO A 667 31.87 19.33 -29.43
CA PRO A 667 33.21 19.72 -29.89
C PRO A 667 34.31 19.30 -28.93
#